data_AF-A0A518HDI0-F1
#
_entry.id   AF-A0A518HDI0-F1
#
_cell.length_a   1.000
_cell.length_b   1.000
_cell.length_c   1.000
_cell.angle_alpha   90.00
_cell.angle_beta   90.00
_cell.angle_gamma   90.00
#
_symmetry.space_group_name_H-M   'P 1'
#
loop_
_entity.id
_entity.type
_entity.pdbx_description
1 polymer ?
#
loop_
_entity_poly.entity_id
_entity_poly.type
_entity_poly.pdbx_seq_one_letter_code
_entity_poly.pdbx_strand_id
1 'polypeptide(L)'
;MSLSRPGSHRTRIVAFGALMAGGMTLALCPTAARGQVGPEQSAAQVKVADGLEATLWAAEPMVVNPTNIDVDSRGRVWVTEGLNYRLTRERNREFSRIGEADAIKILEDADGDGKADTVTVFADQIFPVPMGIAVEERYDEAGRYAGCRVYVGNSPNLLVLEDTDGDDKADLRYPLLTGFGGIDSDHGVHGMVLGLDGSLYFTHGDGCCSVQPDGGDRTQNFDVTDASGRRVSSDQLANTLRVNRDGTRFEVIADRQRNNYETSLNSFGNIFTSDNDDDGNRGCRVIWVMDGGSYGYRTPGSPRHWGEEVPGNVPKLVGTGNGSPCGIMVYEGGLLPEPYLGAVFEADAGTRQINSFPITREGAAFRTEYEVLMSSDDPWFRPVDMTAAPDGSVFVADWYDAGVGGHAFSDQTTGRIYRVVPKGASPEHSAPDFGSIDGLVLALQSPNVATQDAARRGLIARGGAAVEALNALYRAGEPIQRARALWVKHAIEGDRAALLALDDAEPRIREQAVRILGRDVSREGTVEYLDDARPQPPAAAEHLDALVSQVDDPDAGVRRELILAFRYLPTDRVGEALTSLAASWDGRDRWYLEALGVALRGREPGYLAGLFDGTLYGNLDLDAAGGTSSAALPPYFPVDRNEAFLAATDVLPPANALSKTLGLMWQIHGPEVLPLLTRILPRLATPDLQQAADDVLSQITDPSGALALADLLFEIDDPVRERQVLDTLGRRLSGDWREAADDPRVSQAIRAAIDFADTRAEGIAAAAATGDPDYADAIMAFVKDDSASTPVRIAAVEALGRLKSGGARPLLEAMVERVKQSGGSDPVAEAALRTLPELGVDRDQLIAILADPGYPLGLRREALRSASMQVETAHRLLGRAEQGDLPDDLKSEATTLLNAHPDQGVRRRAAEALPLAGIGGGRPLPPFEELLSRQGDPEAGREAFASAGETSCAGCHRVQGRGRWVGPDLSTIGTKYGKDGLLTSILSPGAAIGYNFRSYVVALADGRILTGLPVEETADRLVLKTAEGQRIEIDPGDIDERRTSDVSLMPEGLAQQMTDAQLVDLLAFLETLKQPVSIVGEFQAVGPLAEAEGEPAVDPAGPIDTALPVRGADGRSQSWRRLRADAEGRIDLSALAGPDADRAVYLHSPVASPADLPATLVVDSPSAGLRAWLDGEELDLPAPSGDDPTRSVSLDLSRGAHDLVLRLPGGPDSGLVATFVADAPLEFRAPEGRKVSAR
;
A
#
# COMPACT_ATOMS: atom_id res chain seq x y z
N MET A 1 5.48 -22.90 -60.59
CA MET A 1 6.76 -23.61 -60.75
C MET A 1 6.93 -24.50 -59.53
N SER A 2 6.45 -25.75 -59.60
CA SER A 2 7.24 -27.00 -59.73
C SER A 2 7.86 -27.43 -58.39
N LEU A 3 7.67 -28.62 -57.79
CA LEU A 3 6.98 -29.86 -58.16
C LEU A 3 6.91 -30.79 -56.90
N SER A 4 5.80 -31.52 -56.73
CA SER A 4 5.65 -32.95 -56.29
C SER A 4 6.43 -33.59 -55.11
N ARG A 5 5.65 -34.04 -54.09
CA ARG A 5 5.40 -35.42 -53.57
C ARG A 5 6.54 -36.43 -53.17
N PRO A 6 6.23 -37.46 -52.32
CA PRO A 6 7.08 -38.03 -51.24
C PRO A 6 7.57 -39.49 -51.48
N GLY A 7 8.33 -40.07 -50.53
CA GLY A 7 8.65 -41.53 -50.54
C GLY A 7 9.52 -42.10 -49.40
N SER A 8 8.86 -42.82 -48.48
CA SER A 8 9.18 -44.04 -47.73
C SER A 8 10.61 -44.63 -47.54
N HIS A 9 10.85 -45.03 -46.27
CA HIS A 9 11.52 -46.24 -45.73
C HIS A 9 12.97 -46.60 -46.10
N ARG A 10 13.80 -46.81 -45.06
CA ARG A 10 14.53 -48.09 -44.87
C ARG A 10 15.08 -48.28 -43.45
N THR A 11 14.57 -49.32 -42.80
CA THR A 11 15.08 -50.01 -41.63
C THR A 11 16.42 -50.68 -41.93
N ARG A 12 17.38 -50.64 -40.99
CA ARG A 12 18.47 -51.62 -40.91
C ARG A 12 18.63 -52.06 -39.45
N ILE A 13 18.32 -53.33 -39.21
CA ILE A 13 18.70 -54.11 -38.03
C ILE A 13 20.00 -54.83 -38.37
N VAL A 14 21.01 -54.74 -37.51
CA VAL A 14 22.08 -55.73 -37.36
C VAL A 14 22.38 -55.87 -35.86
N ALA A 15 22.13 -57.07 -35.32
CA ALA A 15 22.64 -57.56 -34.03
C ALA A 15 24.09 -58.05 -34.22
N PHE A 16 25.02 -58.03 -33.27
CA PHE A 16 25.07 -58.82 -32.03
C PHE A 16 26.37 -58.45 -31.26
N GLY A 17 26.40 -58.63 -29.93
CA GLY A 17 27.57 -59.21 -29.24
C GLY A 17 28.41 -58.31 -28.32
N ALA A 18 28.23 -58.53 -27.02
CA ALA A 18 28.92 -58.00 -25.84
C ALA A 18 30.47 -57.96 -25.85
N LEU A 19 31.02 -56.96 -25.16
CA LEU A 19 32.20 -57.12 -24.30
C LEU A 19 32.28 -55.99 -23.25
N MET A 20 32.24 -56.40 -21.97
CA MET A 20 32.49 -55.60 -20.76
C MET A 20 33.95 -55.12 -20.71
N ALA A 21 34.19 -53.85 -20.36
CA ALA A 21 35.34 -53.43 -19.56
C ALA A 21 35.20 -51.97 -19.06
N GLY A 22 35.11 -51.85 -17.74
CA GLY A 22 35.46 -50.72 -16.86
C GLY A 22 35.71 -49.32 -17.45
N GLY A 23 34.81 -48.40 -17.10
CA GLY A 23 35.06 -46.97 -17.11
C GLY A 23 34.17 -46.30 -16.06
N MET A 24 34.67 -46.18 -14.82
CA MET A 24 34.11 -45.26 -13.82
C MET A 24 34.09 -43.86 -14.46
N THR A 25 32.92 -43.43 -14.89
CA THR A 25 32.65 -42.03 -15.21
C THR A 25 31.74 -41.55 -14.09
N LEU A 26 32.31 -40.78 -13.16
CA LEU A 26 31.52 -40.00 -12.21
C LEU A 26 30.51 -39.20 -13.02
N ALA A 27 29.23 -39.46 -12.79
CA ALA A 27 28.16 -38.61 -13.23
C ALA A 27 28.39 -37.23 -12.60
N LEU A 28 28.67 -36.24 -13.43
CA LEU A 28 28.52 -34.84 -13.06
C LEU A 28 27.02 -34.62 -12.88
N CYS A 29 26.58 -34.65 -11.62
CA CYS A 29 25.27 -34.17 -11.20
C CYS A 29 25.20 -32.67 -11.53
N PRO A 30 24.12 -32.18 -12.16
CA PRO A 30 23.89 -30.76 -12.26
C PRO A 30 23.63 -30.20 -10.86
N THR A 31 24.10 -28.98 -10.65
CA THR A 31 23.98 -28.17 -9.44
C THR A 31 22.52 -28.00 -9.00
N ALA A 32 22.07 -28.82 -8.05
CA ALA A 32 20.87 -28.58 -7.25
C ALA A 32 21.16 -29.01 -5.79
N ALA A 33 20.52 -28.33 -4.84
CA ALA A 33 20.53 -28.57 -3.40
C ALA A 33 21.79 -28.15 -2.62
N ARG A 34 21.90 -26.85 -2.32
CA ARG A 34 22.52 -26.40 -1.06
C ARG A 34 21.43 -25.72 -0.24
N GLY A 35 20.88 -26.43 0.75
CA GLY A 35 19.87 -25.91 1.70
C GLY A 35 18.57 -26.72 1.76
N GLN A 36 18.18 -27.40 0.67
CA GLN A 36 16.99 -28.24 0.63
C GLN A 36 17.14 -29.43 1.59
N VAL A 37 16.20 -29.58 2.52
CA VAL A 37 16.13 -30.71 3.46
C VAL A 37 14.98 -31.66 3.10
N GLY A 38 15.04 -32.90 3.61
CA GLY A 38 13.96 -33.87 3.41
C GLY A 38 12.69 -33.51 4.20
N PRO A 39 11.52 -34.10 3.86
CA PRO A 39 10.23 -33.73 4.46
C PRO A 39 10.21 -33.76 5.99
N GLU A 40 10.71 -34.83 6.61
CA GLU A 40 10.75 -34.97 8.07
C GLU A 40 11.69 -33.94 8.74
N GLN A 41 12.77 -33.54 8.07
CA GLN A 41 13.71 -32.53 8.59
C GLN A 41 13.13 -31.12 8.50
N SER A 42 12.32 -30.85 7.47
CA SER A 42 11.59 -29.58 7.37
C SER A 42 10.44 -29.51 8.35
N ALA A 43 9.67 -30.60 8.50
CA ALA A 43 8.61 -30.69 9.49
C ALA A 43 9.13 -30.45 10.92
N ALA A 44 10.34 -30.90 11.24
CA ALA A 44 10.99 -30.63 12.53
C ALA A 44 11.38 -29.14 12.75
N GLN A 45 11.40 -28.32 11.70
CA GLN A 45 11.67 -26.89 11.76
C GLN A 45 10.40 -26.03 11.78
N VAL A 46 9.23 -26.66 11.58
CA VAL A 46 7.92 -26.01 11.74
C VAL A 46 7.68 -25.70 13.21
N LYS A 47 7.25 -24.46 13.46
CA LYS A 47 6.82 -23.96 14.76
C LYS A 47 5.34 -23.59 14.66
N VAL A 48 4.59 -23.86 15.71
CA VAL A 48 3.17 -23.50 15.81
C VAL A 48 2.91 -22.77 17.12
N ALA A 49 1.80 -22.04 17.17
CA ALA A 49 1.33 -21.37 18.37
C ALA A 49 1.10 -22.35 19.55
N ASP A 50 1.15 -21.81 20.76
CA ASP A 50 1.01 -22.59 22.00
C ASP A 50 -0.29 -23.41 22.02
N GLY A 51 -0.17 -24.69 22.35
CA GLY A 51 -1.31 -25.62 22.42
C GLY A 51 -1.66 -26.31 21.11
N LEU A 52 -0.99 -25.99 20.00
CA LEU A 52 -1.14 -26.67 18.71
C LEU A 52 0.00 -27.67 18.44
N GLU A 53 -0.23 -28.55 17.46
CA GLU A 53 0.78 -29.36 16.80
C GLU A 53 0.54 -29.37 15.29
N ALA A 54 1.62 -29.34 14.51
CA ALA A 54 1.59 -29.54 13.07
C ALA A 54 2.34 -30.83 12.73
N THR A 55 1.71 -31.71 11.94
CA THR A 55 2.32 -32.96 11.49
C THR A 55 2.38 -32.99 9.97
N LEU A 56 3.49 -33.52 9.42
CA LEU A 56 3.59 -33.79 7.99
C LEU A 56 2.55 -34.85 7.59
N TRP A 57 1.62 -34.48 6.72
CA TRP A 57 0.51 -35.32 6.29
C TRP A 57 0.74 -35.95 4.91
N ALA A 58 1.28 -35.17 3.96
CA ALA A 58 1.72 -35.66 2.65
C ALA A 58 2.98 -34.90 2.19
N ALA A 59 3.78 -35.53 1.33
CA ALA A 59 4.98 -34.94 0.73
C ALA A 59 5.25 -35.55 -0.65
N GLU A 60 6.31 -35.07 -1.31
CA GLU A 60 6.81 -35.67 -2.54
C GLU A 60 7.06 -37.20 -2.38
N PRO A 61 6.71 -38.04 -3.38
CA PRO A 61 6.17 -37.71 -4.70
C PRO A 61 4.63 -37.62 -4.80
N MET A 62 3.89 -37.74 -3.69
CA MET A 62 2.41 -37.73 -3.73
C MET A 62 1.88 -36.36 -4.18
N VAL A 63 2.52 -35.30 -3.69
CA VAL A 63 2.23 -33.90 -4.01
C VAL A 63 3.53 -33.17 -4.34
N VAL A 64 3.50 -32.34 -5.38
CA VAL A 64 4.62 -31.49 -5.82
C VAL A 64 4.11 -30.13 -6.30
N ASN A 65 4.79 -29.05 -5.92
CA ASN A 65 4.40 -27.65 -6.17
C ASN A 65 2.88 -27.41 -6.03
N PRO A 66 2.29 -27.71 -4.86
CA PRO A 66 0.88 -27.40 -4.63
C PRO A 66 0.65 -25.90 -4.82
N THR A 67 -0.43 -25.53 -5.52
CA THR A 67 -0.78 -24.11 -5.76
C THR A 67 -1.99 -23.67 -4.94
N ASN A 68 -2.93 -24.57 -4.64
CA ASN A 68 -4.14 -24.37 -3.84
C ASN A 68 -4.66 -25.74 -3.38
N ILE A 69 -5.45 -25.78 -2.31
CA ILE A 69 -6.11 -26.98 -1.78
C ILE A 69 -7.59 -26.73 -1.41
N ASP A 70 -8.40 -27.78 -1.48
CA ASP A 70 -9.74 -27.84 -0.89
C ASP A 70 -9.93 -29.21 -0.20
N VAL A 71 -10.92 -29.35 0.65
CA VAL A 71 -11.23 -30.62 1.34
C VAL A 71 -12.67 -31.01 1.07
N ASP A 72 -12.90 -32.27 0.70
CA ASP A 72 -14.25 -32.77 0.48
C ASP A 72 -14.92 -33.25 1.78
N SER A 73 -16.21 -33.59 1.72
CA SER A 73 -16.96 -34.02 2.89
C SER A 73 -16.53 -35.38 3.45
N ARG A 74 -15.66 -36.11 2.76
CA ARG A 74 -15.04 -37.36 3.21
C ARG A 74 -13.70 -37.11 3.92
N GLY A 75 -13.22 -35.86 3.96
CA GLY A 75 -11.95 -35.50 4.59
C GLY A 75 -10.73 -35.72 3.69
N ARG A 76 -10.94 -35.92 2.38
CA ARG A 76 -9.85 -36.07 1.41
C ARG A 76 -9.38 -34.71 0.93
N VAL A 77 -8.07 -34.54 0.76
CA VAL A 77 -7.48 -33.26 0.32
C VAL A 77 -7.38 -33.25 -1.20
N TRP A 78 -8.02 -32.27 -1.81
CA TRP A 78 -7.91 -31.97 -3.24
C TRP A 78 -6.82 -30.92 -3.42
N VAL A 79 -5.87 -31.16 -4.32
CA VAL A 79 -4.71 -30.28 -4.54
C VAL A 79 -4.52 -29.99 -6.02
N THR A 80 -4.30 -28.73 -6.35
CA THR A 80 -3.82 -28.28 -7.66
C THR A 80 -2.30 -28.23 -7.67
N GLU A 81 -1.66 -28.73 -8.73
CA GLU A 81 -0.19 -28.71 -8.89
C GLU A 81 0.24 -27.79 -10.03
N GLY A 82 1.36 -27.09 -9.85
CA GLY A 82 1.84 -26.07 -10.80
C GLY A 82 3.27 -26.22 -11.26
N LEU A 83 3.61 -27.36 -11.86
CA LEU A 83 4.99 -27.64 -12.28
C LEU A 83 5.42 -26.78 -13.48
N ASN A 84 4.49 -26.40 -14.38
CA ASN A 84 4.80 -25.56 -15.54
C ASN A 84 4.55 -24.06 -15.27
N TYR A 85 4.77 -23.62 -14.03
CA TYR A 85 4.50 -22.25 -13.61
C TYR A 85 5.42 -21.24 -14.32
N ARG A 86 4.80 -20.23 -14.96
CA ARG A 86 5.47 -19.08 -15.59
C ARG A 86 6.60 -19.41 -16.57
N LEU A 87 6.44 -20.47 -17.37
CA LEU A 87 7.47 -20.88 -18.34
C LEU A 87 7.69 -19.86 -19.47
N THR A 88 6.82 -18.86 -19.64
CA THR A 88 7.01 -17.84 -20.69
C THR A 88 8.00 -16.74 -20.31
N ARG A 89 8.35 -16.62 -19.03
CA ARG A 89 9.31 -15.63 -18.52
C ARG A 89 10.74 -15.98 -18.93
N GLU A 90 11.52 -14.95 -19.31
CA GLU A 90 12.89 -15.14 -19.77
C GLU A 90 13.80 -15.84 -18.74
N ARG A 91 13.60 -15.53 -17.45
CA ARG A 91 14.34 -16.13 -16.34
C ARG A 91 14.05 -17.63 -16.16
N ASN A 92 12.86 -18.10 -16.54
CA ASN A 92 12.43 -19.49 -16.37
C ASN A 92 12.72 -20.37 -17.60
N ARG A 93 13.44 -19.84 -18.61
CA ARG A 93 13.78 -20.57 -19.85
C ARG A 93 14.66 -21.80 -19.65
N GLU A 94 15.28 -21.94 -18.47
CA GLU A 94 16.04 -23.15 -18.12
C GLU A 94 15.14 -24.37 -17.87
N PHE A 95 13.90 -24.13 -17.46
CA PHE A 95 12.91 -25.19 -17.25
C PHE A 95 12.27 -25.60 -18.57
N SER A 96 12.06 -26.90 -18.72
CA SER A 96 11.31 -27.46 -19.84
C SER A 96 9.90 -27.80 -19.39
N ARG A 97 8.93 -27.58 -20.28
CA ARG A 97 7.56 -28.00 -20.02
C ARG A 97 7.49 -29.51 -19.79
N ILE A 98 6.91 -29.90 -18.67
CA ILE A 98 6.64 -31.30 -18.31
C ILE A 98 5.27 -31.68 -18.89
N GLY A 99 5.25 -32.68 -19.78
CA GLY A 99 4.02 -33.25 -20.31
C GLY A 99 3.30 -34.08 -19.25
N GLU A 100 1.96 -34.05 -19.22
CA GLU A 100 1.10 -34.68 -18.19
C GLU A 100 1.12 -34.03 -16.79
N ALA A 101 1.89 -32.95 -16.61
CA ALA A 101 1.86 -32.15 -15.39
C ALA A 101 0.66 -31.18 -15.35
N ASP A 102 0.64 -30.34 -14.30
CA ASP A 102 -0.42 -29.39 -13.99
C ASP A 102 -1.77 -30.10 -13.81
N ALA A 103 -1.91 -30.72 -12.65
CA ALA A 103 -2.97 -31.68 -12.36
C ALA A 103 -3.78 -31.29 -11.11
N ILE A 104 -4.94 -31.92 -10.98
CA ILE A 104 -5.73 -31.96 -9.75
C ILE A 104 -5.68 -33.38 -9.21
N LYS A 105 -5.22 -33.53 -7.98
CA LYS A 105 -5.11 -34.81 -7.29
C LYS A 105 -5.98 -34.83 -6.03
N ILE A 106 -6.44 -36.02 -5.67
CA ILE A 106 -7.16 -36.31 -4.43
C ILE A 106 -6.27 -37.18 -3.57
N LEU A 107 -5.94 -36.71 -2.38
CA LEU A 107 -5.12 -37.42 -1.39
C LEU A 107 -6.00 -37.89 -0.24
N GLU A 108 -5.78 -39.11 0.20
CA GLU A 108 -6.59 -39.78 1.23
C GLU A 108 -5.71 -40.53 2.22
N ASP A 109 -6.10 -40.46 3.49
CA ASP A 109 -5.64 -41.31 4.60
C ASP A 109 -6.62 -42.49 4.69
N ALA A 110 -6.34 -43.57 3.94
CA ALA A 110 -7.30 -44.66 3.77
C ALA A 110 -7.25 -45.66 4.94
N ASP A 111 -6.15 -45.71 5.68
CA ASP A 111 -6.00 -46.56 6.87
C ASP A 111 -6.25 -45.84 8.21
N GLY A 112 -6.37 -44.52 8.20
CA GLY A 112 -6.72 -43.68 9.35
C GLY A 112 -5.56 -43.44 10.31
N ASP A 113 -4.30 -43.57 9.86
CA ASP A 113 -3.12 -43.38 10.69
C ASP A 113 -2.71 -41.91 10.88
N GLY A 114 -3.43 -40.99 10.24
CA GLY A 114 -3.15 -39.56 10.27
C GLY A 114 -2.21 -39.10 9.15
N LYS A 115 -1.93 -39.92 8.13
CA LYS A 115 -1.12 -39.58 6.96
C LYS A 115 -1.80 -39.99 5.67
N ALA A 116 -1.53 -39.26 4.59
CA ALA A 116 -2.00 -39.69 3.28
C ALA A 116 -1.24 -40.95 2.82
N ASP A 117 -1.97 -41.93 2.30
CA ASP A 117 -1.42 -43.17 1.74
C ASP A 117 -1.90 -43.44 0.29
N THR A 118 -2.94 -42.74 -0.15
CA THR A 118 -3.60 -42.94 -1.44
C THR A 118 -3.62 -41.64 -2.25
N VAL A 119 -3.40 -41.75 -3.56
CA VAL A 119 -3.47 -40.65 -4.53
C VAL A 119 -4.34 -41.05 -5.72
N THR A 120 -5.34 -40.23 -6.04
CA THR A 120 -6.13 -40.32 -7.27
C THR A 120 -5.89 -39.08 -8.12
N VAL A 121 -5.56 -39.25 -9.40
CA VAL A 121 -5.49 -38.13 -10.35
C VAL A 121 -6.89 -37.89 -10.91
N PHE A 122 -7.51 -36.78 -10.50
CA PHE A 122 -8.85 -36.40 -10.96
C PHE A 122 -8.82 -35.83 -12.39
N ALA A 123 -7.85 -34.96 -12.65
CA ALA A 123 -7.62 -34.35 -13.96
C ALA A 123 -6.14 -33.99 -14.13
N ASP A 124 -5.62 -34.06 -15.36
CA ASP A 124 -4.26 -33.65 -15.72
C ASP A 124 -4.26 -32.72 -16.96
N GLN A 125 -3.07 -32.24 -17.36
CA GLN A 125 -2.90 -31.40 -18.55
C GLN A 125 -3.74 -30.11 -18.51
N ILE A 126 -3.78 -29.48 -17.33
CA ILE A 126 -4.41 -28.19 -17.11
C ILE A 126 -3.35 -27.11 -17.35
N PHE A 127 -3.27 -26.58 -18.56
CA PHE A 127 -2.33 -25.53 -18.93
C PHE A 127 -3.07 -24.29 -19.47
N PRO A 128 -2.75 -23.05 -19.04
CA PRO A 128 -1.77 -22.63 -18.01
C PRO A 128 -2.00 -23.27 -16.64
N VAL A 129 -1.14 -23.05 -15.64
CA VAL A 129 -1.22 -23.77 -14.34
C VAL A 129 -2.58 -23.53 -13.64
N PRO A 130 -3.19 -24.54 -12.99
CA PRO A 130 -4.34 -24.34 -12.11
C PRO A 130 -3.93 -23.59 -10.84
N MET A 131 -4.56 -22.44 -10.58
CA MET A 131 -4.16 -21.49 -9.52
C MET A 131 -5.19 -21.32 -8.39
N GLY A 132 -6.33 -22.02 -8.45
CA GLY A 132 -7.39 -21.97 -7.45
C GLY A 132 -8.36 -23.12 -7.64
N ILE A 133 -9.03 -23.55 -6.58
CA ILE A 133 -9.94 -24.72 -6.59
C ILE A 133 -11.14 -24.52 -5.66
N ALA A 134 -12.32 -24.94 -6.10
CA ALA A 134 -13.48 -25.17 -5.22
C ALA A 134 -14.24 -26.42 -5.65
N VAL A 135 -14.52 -27.31 -4.68
CA VAL A 135 -15.15 -28.61 -4.90
C VAL A 135 -16.63 -28.58 -4.54
N GLU A 136 -17.49 -28.82 -5.52
CA GLU A 136 -18.94 -29.00 -5.35
C GLU A 136 -19.32 -30.49 -5.49
N GLU A 137 -19.48 -31.19 -4.36
CA GLU A 137 -19.86 -32.62 -4.37
C GLU A 137 -21.35 -32.85 -4.66
N ARG A 138 -21.69 -33.87 -5.44
CA ARG A 138 -23.08 -34.21 -5.77
C ARG A 138 -23.47 -35.52 -5.10
N TYR A 139 -24.65 -35.51 -4.48
CA TYR A 139 -25.26 -36.67 -3.85
C TYR A 139 -26.67 -36.86 -4.38
N ASP A 140 -27.09 -38.11 -4.54
CA ASP A 140 -28.48 -38.43 -4.88
C ASP A 140 -29.42 -38.31 -3.66
N GLU A 141 -30.72 -38.48 -3.87
CA GLU A 141 -31.72 -38.40 -2.80
C GLU A 141 -31.50 -39.42 -1.66
N ALA A 142 -30.82 -40.54 -1.95
CA ALA A 142 -30.47 -41.55 -0.97
C ALA A 142 -29.15 -41.26 -0.23
N GLY A 143 -28.49 -40.13 -0.54
CA GLY A 143 -27.22 -39.73 0.06
C GLY A 143 -26.01 -40.44 -0.53
N ARG A 144 -26.12 -41.07 -1.70
CA ARG A 144 -24.98 -41.70 -2.37
C ARG A 144 -24.22 -40.69 -3.22
N TYR A 145 -22.90 -40.73 -3.17
CA TYR A 145 -22.04 -39.90 -4.01
C TYR A 145 -22.34 -40.17 -5.49
N ALA A 146 -22.47 -39.09 -6.25
CA ALA A 146 -22.89 -39.10 -7.65
C ALA A 146 -21.93 -38.29 -8.55
N GLY A 147 -20.72 -38.03 -8.06
CA GLY A 147 -19.71 -37.22 -8.73
C GLY A 147 -19.60 -35.81 -8.17
N CYS A 148 -18.91 -34.93 -8.89
CA CYS A 148 -18.62 -33.57 -8.43
C CYS A 148 -18.49 -32.59 -9.60
N ARG A 149 -18.50 -31.31 -9.26
CA ARG A 149 -18.07 -30.23 -10.13
C ARG A 149 -16.94 -29.49 -9.43
N VAL A 150 -15.82 -29.32 -10.13
CA VAL A 150 -14.64 -28.60 -9.63
C VAL A 150 -14.46 -27.33 -10.45
N TYR A 151 -14.45 -26.19 -9.78
CA TYR A 151 -14.14 -24.89 -10.38
C TYR A 151 -12.64 -24.64 -10.23
N VAL A 152 -11.99 -24.13 -11.28
CA VAL A 152 -10.53 -24.00 -11.34
C VAL A 152 -10.12 -22.65 -11.89
N GLY A 153 -9.26 -21.94 -11.15
CA GLY A 153 -8.67 -20.66 -11.55
C GLY A 153 -7.62 -20.90 -12.62
N ASN A 154 -7.86 -20.43 -13.85
CA ASN A 154 -7.03 -20.80 -14.98
C ASN A 154 -7.05 -19.78 -16.14
N SER A 155 -6.50 -18.59 -15.89
CA SER A 155 -6.53 -17.48 -16.86
C SER A 155 -6.04 -17.89 -18.25
N PRO A 156 -6.74 -17.49 -19.34
CA PRO A 156 -7.82 -16.50 -19.40
C PRO A 156 -9.22 -17.01 -19.03
N ASN A 157 -9.32 -18.23 -18.50
CA ASN A 157 -10.59 -18.89 -18.17
C ASN A 157 -10.80 -19.03 -16.66
N LEU A 158 -12.07 -19.13 -16.27
CA LEU A 158 -12.48 -19.88 -15.09
C LEU A 158 -12.97 -21.23 -15.60
N LEU A 159 -12.22 -22.30 -15.34
CA LEU A 159 -12.52 -23.64 -15.85
C LEU A 159 -13.46 -24.41 -14.93
N VAL A 160 -14.26 -25.30 -15.52
CA VAL A 160 -15.07 -26.29 -14.82
C VAL A 160 -14.69 -27.67 -15.30
N LEU A 161 -14.47 -28.57 -14.34
CA LEU A 161 -14.25 -29.99 -14.53
C LEU A 161 -15.37 -30.75 -13.81
N GLU A 162 -16.02 -31.71 -14.45
CA GLU A 162 -17.10 -32.49 -13.83
C GLU A 162 -16.82 -33.98 -13.86
N ASP A 163 -17.01 -34.64 -12.72
CA ASP A 163 -17.25 -36.08 -12.61
C ASP A 163 -18.77 -36.29 -12.62
N THR A 164 -19.25 -37.07 -13.60
CA THR A 164 -20.68 -37.29 -13.84
C THR A 164 -21.17 -38.68 -13.45
N ASP A 165 -20.26 -39.59 -13.07
CA ASP A 165 -20.59 -40.97 -12.73
C ASP A 165 -20.11 -41.43 -11.35
N GLY A 166 -19.34 -40.60 -10.65
CA GLY A 166 -18.88 -40.81 -9.28
C GLY A 166 -17.61 -41.64 -9.18
N ASP A 167 -16.82 -41.78 -10.25
CA ASP A 167 -15.55 -42.52 -10.24
C ASP A 167 -14.33 -41.69 -9.81
N ASP A 168 -14.56 -40.43 -9.39
CA ASP A 168 -13.54 -39.45 -9.01
C ASP A 168 -12.58 -39.11 -10.17
N LYS A 169 -13.09 -39.04 -11.41
CA LYS A 169 -12.37 -38.51 -12.58
C LYS A 169 -13.20 -37.51 -13.37
N ALA A 170 -12.53 -36.55 -13.97
CA ALA A 170 -13.19 -35.56 -14.81
C ALA A 170 -13.63 -36.15 -16.16
N ASP A 171 -14.95 -36.21 -16.38
CA ASP A 171 -15.60 -36.55 -17.65
C ASP A 171 -15.71 -35.35 -18.60
N LEU A 172 -15.95 -34.16 -18.03
CA LEU A 172 -16.21 -32.93 -18.78
C LEU A 172 -15.22 -31.83 -18.40
N ARG A 173 -14.82 -31.03 -19.40
CA ARG A 173 -13.96 -29.85 -19.25
C ARG A 173 -14.48 -28.70 -20.10
N TYR A 174 -14.83 -27.57 -19.50
CA TYR A 174 -15.30 -26.38 -20.22
C TYR A 174 -15.03 -25.08 -19.44
N PRO A 175 -14.86 -23.93 -20.11
CA PRO A 175 -14.80 -22.64 -19.42
C PRO A 175 -16.21 -22.20 -18.97
N LEU A 176 -16.36 -21.84 -17.69
CA LEU A 176 -17.55 -21.16 -17.18
C LEU A 176 -17.59 -19.71 -17.64
N LEU A 177 -16.44 -19.03 -17.52
CA LEU A 177 -16.20 -17.67 -17.96
C LEU A 177 -14.85 -17.61 -18.69
N THR A 178 -14.72 -16.67 -19.62
CA THR A 178 -13.46 -16.40 -20.35
C THR A 178 -13.34 -14.91 -20.63
N GLY A 179 -12.11 -14.43 -20.85
CA GLY A 179 -11.83 -13.01 -21.11
C GLY A 179 -10.99 -12.32 -20.01
N PHE A 180 -10.40 -13.09 -19.10
CA PHE A 180 -9.52 -12.57 -18.06
C PHE A 180 -8.08 -12.39 -18.57
N GLY A 181 -7.42 -11.30 -18.17
CA GLY A 181 -5.97 -11.16 -18.25
C GLY A 181 -5.24 -12.10 -17.28
N GLY A 182 -3.90 -12.04 -17.22
CA GLY A 182 -3.14 -12.87 -16.27
C GLY A 182 -2.76 -14.27 -16.79
N ILE A 183 -2.65 -14.46 -18.12
CA ILE A 183 -2.59 -15.79 -18.76
C ILE A 183 -1.41 -16.68 -18.32
N ASP A 184 -0.28 -16.11 -17.91
CA ASP A 184 0.87 -16.89 -17.42
C ASP A 184 0.79 -17.14 -15.90
N SER A 185 -0.42 -17.18 -15.35
CA SER A 185 -0.69 -17.37 -13.90
C SER A 185 -0.15 -16.25 -13.01
N ASP A 186 0.19 -15.09 -13.57
CA ASP A 186 0.64 -13.90 -12.84
C ASP A 186 -0.49 -12.87 -12.75
N HIS A 187 -0.97 -12.63 -11.53
CA HIS A 187 -2.09 -11.73 -11.25
C HIS A 187 -3.34 -12.06 -12.11
N GLY A 188 -3.59 -13.36 -12.32
CA GLY A 188 -4.77 -13.85 -13.02
C GLY A 188 -5.92 -14.22 -12.06
N VAL A 189 -6.79 -15.10 -12.54
CA VAL A 189 -7.89 -15.73 -11.79
C VAL A 189 -7.30 -16.78 -10.85
N HIS A 190 -7.54 -16.61 -9.55
CA HIS A 190 -6.96 -17.45 -8.51
C HIS A 190 -8.04 -18.07 -7.60
N GLY A 191 -7.84 -18.03 -6.28
CA GLY A 191 -8.60 -18.74 -5.26
C GLY A 191 -10.08 -18.37 -5.25
N MET A 192 -10.89 -19.33 -4.79
CA MET A 192 -12.34 -19.28 -4.94
C MET A 192 -13.07 -20.07 -3.86
N VAL A 193 -14.29 -19.65 -3.56
CA VAL A 193 -15.09 -20.24 -2.48
C VAL A 193 -16.58 -20.26 -2.84
N LEU A 194 -17.27 -21.30 -2.39
CA LEU A 194 -18.71 -21.46 -2.58
C LEU A 194 -19.49 -20.70 -1.49
N GLY A 195 -20.34 -19.76 -1.91
CA GLY A 195 -21.19 -18.99 -0.99
C GLY A 195 -22.49 -19.70 -0.60
N LEU A 196 -23.01 -19.36 0.59
CA LEU A 196 -24.32 -19.82 1.09
C LEU A 196 -25.51 -19.32 0.25
N ASP A 197 -25.32 -18.22 -0.48
CA ASP A 197 -26.26 -17.69 -1.47
C ASP A 197 -26.33 -18.55 -2.76
N GLY A 198 -25.46 -19.55 -2.89
CA GLY A 198 -25.38 -20.42 -4.06
C GLY A 198 -24.55 -19.86 -5.22
N SER A 199 -23.79 -18.79 -5.00
CA SER A 199 -22.85 -18.24 -5.98
C SER A 199 -21.42 -18.71 -5.72
N LEU A 200 -20.56 -18.52 -6.73
CA LEU A 200 -19.12 -18.69 -6.64
C LEU A 200 -18.47 -17.32 -6.46
N TYR A 201 -17.58 -17.19 -5.49
CA TYR A 201 -16.77 -15.99 -5.23
C TYR A 201 -15.33 -16.31 -5.58
N PHE A 202 -14.64 -15.37 -6.22
CA PHE A 202 -13.26 -15.56 -6.66
C PHE A 202 -12.56 -14.22 -6.86
N THR A 203 -11.25 -14.26 -7.03
CA THR A 203 -10.42 -13.08 -7.26
C THR A 203 -9.83 -13.05 -8.66
N HIS A 204 -9.57 -11.84 -9.14
CA HIS A 204 -8.77 -11.61 -10.34
C HIS A 204 -7.80 -10.47 -10.06
N GLY A 205 -6.50 -10.77 -10.13
CA GLY A 205 -5.42 -9.80 -9.96
C GLY A 205 -5.41 -8.73 -11.06
N ASP A 206 -4.57 -7.71 -10.92
CA ASP A 206 -4.49 -6.59 -11.88
C ASP A 206 -3.91 -7.00 -13.25
N GLY A 207 -3.40 -8.23 -13.41
CA GLY A 207 -2.79 -8.80 -14.60
C GLY A 207 -1.56 -8.06 -15.15
N CYS A 208 -0.98 -7.08 -14.42
CA CYS A 208 0.01 -6.11 -14.91
C CYS A 208 1.31 -6.75 -15.42
N CYS A 209 1.57 -7.98 -15.02
CA CYS A 209 2.80 -8.71 -15.26
C CYS A 209 2.65 -9.88 -16.26
N SER A 210 1.50 -10.02 -16.92
CA SER A 210 1.20 -11.16 -17.80
C SER A 210 1.21 -10.87 -19.30
N VAL A 211 1.56 -11.89 -20.10
CA VAL A 211 1.40 -11.91 -21.57
C VAL A 211 -0.08 -11.83 -21.92
N GLN A 212 -0.45 -10.88 -22.79
CA GLN A 212 -1.84 -10.72 -23.25
C GLN A 212 -2.21 -11.80 -24.28
N PRO A 213 -3.50 -12.19 -24.39
CA PRO A 213 -3.92 -13.16 -25.40
C PRO A 213 -3.68 -12.67 -26.85
N ASP A 214 -3.58 -11.35 -27.07
CA ASP A 214 -3.37 -10.71 -28.38
C ASP A 214 -1.97 -10.07 -28.57
N GLY A 215 -1.17 -9.94 -27.50
CA GLY A 215 0.15 -9.32 -27.52
C GLY A 215 0.18 -7.78 -27.60
N GLY A 216 -0.92 -7.07 -27.31
CA GLY A 216 -1.00 -5.60 -27.33
C GLY A 216 -0.70 -4.89 -25.98
N ASP A 217 -0.60 -3.54 -26.03
CA ASP A 217 -0.50 -2.66 -24.84
C ASP A 217 -1.89 -2.40 -24.21
N ARG A 218 -1.99 -2.50 -22.87
CA ARG A 218 -3.27 -2.63 -22.14
C ARG A 218 -4.04 -1.33 -21.91
N THR A 219 -5.38 -1.43 -22.04
CA THR A 219 -6.36 -0.51 -21.38
C THR A 219 -7.37 -1.23 -20.46
N GLN A 220 -7.48 -2.56 -20.47
CA GLN A 220 -8.50 -3.34 -19.71
C GLN A 220 -7.89 -4.57 -18.99
N ASN A 221 -8.36 -4.91 -17.78
CA ASN A 221 -7.91 -6.10 -17.01
C ASN A 221 -8.67 -7.37 -17.39
N PHE A 222 -9.99 -7.27 -17.52
CA PHE A 222 -10.83 -8.33 -18.09
C PHE A 222 -11.98 -7.73 -18.92
N ASP A 223 -12.50 -8.54 -19.84
CA ASP A 223 -13.72 -8.27 -20.61
C ASP A 223 -14.49 -9.59 -20.77
N VAL A 224 -15.51 -9.77 -19.95
CA VAL A 224 -16.22 -11.04 -19.78
C VAL A 224 -17.67 -10.87 -20.20
N THR A 225 -18.16 -11.78 -21.04
CA THR A 225 -19.60 -11.93 -21.29
C THR A 225 -20.09 -13.19 -20.58
N ASP A 226 -21.05 -13.02 -19.68
CA ASP A 226 -21.61 -14.11 -18.89
C ASP A 226 -22.62 -14.94 -19.71
N ALA A 227 -23.09 -16.07 -19.16
CA ALA A 227 -24.01 -16.98 -19.84
C ALA A 227 -25.40 -16.36 -20.12
N SER A 228 -25.74 -15.23 -19.49
CA SER A 228 -26.96 -14.47 -19.77
C SER A 228 -26.80 -13.45 -20.91
N GLY A 229 -25.59 -13.27 -21.42
CA GLY A 229 -25.24 -12.26 -22.42
C GLY A 229 -24.85 -10.90 -21.84
N ARG A 230 -24.74 -10.79 -20.51
CA ARG A 230 -24.29 -9.56 -19.84
C ARG A 230 -22.78 -9.43 -20.01
N ARG A 231 -22.33 -8.28 -20.49
CA ARG A 231 -20.90 -7.95 -20.63
C ARG A 231 -20.45 -7.08 -19.45
N VAL A 232 -19.33 -7.45 -18.85
CA VAL A 232 -18.70 -6.71 -17.75
C VAL A 232 -17.21 -6.63 -18.05
N SER A 233 -16.66 -5.41 -18.00
CA SER A 233 -15.24 -5.19 -18.16
C SER A 233 -14.66 -4.48 -16.93
N SER A 234 -13.35 -4.43 -16.81
CA SER A 234 -12.66 -3.60 -15.80
C SER A 234 -11.37 -3.03 -16.40
N ASP A 235 -10.91 -1.89 -15.88
CA ASP A 235 -9.58 -1.34 -16.18
C ASP A 235 -8.48 -2.19 -15.52
N GLN A 236 -7.19 -1.82 -15.64
CA GLN A 236 -6.00 -2.56 -15.14
C GLN A 236 -5.91 -2.73 -13.60
N LEU A 237 -7.02 -2.88 -12.88
CA LEU A 237 -7.05 -3.00 -11.43
C LEU A 237 -7.71 -4.31 -11.02
N ALA A 238 -7.27 -4.86 -9.88
CA ALA A 238 -7.74 -6.15 -9.41
C ALA A 238 -9.11 -6.05 -8.73
N ASN A 239 -9.81 -7.18 -8.70
CA ASN A 239 -11.20 -7.24 -8.30
C ASN A 239 -11.52 -8.46 -7.43
N THR A 240 -12.52 -8.29 -6.57
CA THR A 240 -13.24 -9.39 -5.94
C THR A 240 -14.55 -9.59 -6.71
N LEU A 241 -14.79 -10.82 -7.16
CA LEU A 241 -15.78 -11.14 -8.18
C LEU A 241 -16.78 -12.19 -7.69
N ARG A 242 -17.97 -12.19 -8.31
CA ARG A 242 -19.05 -13.14 -8.03
C ARG A 242 -19.75 -13.56 -9.31
N VAL A 243 -20.16 -14.83 -9.39
CA VAL A 243 -21.00 -15.35 -10.47
C VAL A 243 -21.95 -16.44 -9.95
N ASN A 244 -23.12 -16.60 -10.56
CA ASN A 244 -23.91 -17.81 -10.34
C ASN A 244 -23.17 -19.04 -10.91
N ARG A 245 -23.45 -20.22 -10.35
CA ARG A 245 -22.83 -21.50 -10.75
C ARG A 245 -23.20 -21.99 -12.15
N ASP A 246 -24.20 -21.37 -12.77
CA ASP A 246 -24.58 -21.59 -14.18
C ASP A 246 -23.91 -20.59 -15.15
N GLY A 247 -23.03 -19.74 -14.64
CA GLY A 247 -22.29 -18.74 -15.41
C GLY A 247 -23.08 -17.44 -15.65
N THR A 248 -24.26 -17.27 -15.05
CA THR A 248 -25.06 -16.03 -15.15
C THR A 248 -24.78 -15.05 -14.00
N ARG A 249 -25.18 -13.78 -14.16
CA ARG A 249 -25.01 -12.72 -13.14
C ARG A 249 -23.56 -12.57 -12.68
N PHE A 250 -22.64 -12.43 -13.64
CA PHE A 250 -21.28 -12.04 -13.34
C PHE A 250 -21.23 -10.60 -12.81
N GLU A 251 -20.57 -10.39 -11.67
CA GLU A 251 -20.61 -9.14 -10.91
C GLU A 251 -19.24 -8.79 -10.30
N VAL A 252 -18.94 -7.50 -10.26
CA VAL A 252 -17.81 -6.93 -9.51
C VAL A 252 -18.33 -6.52 -8.14
N ILE A 253 -17.77 -7.12 -7.09
CA ILE A 253 -18.13 -6.77 -5.71
C ILE A 253 -17.36 -5.52 -5.27
N ALA A 254 -16.06 -5.50 -5.55
CA ALA A 254 -15.13 -4.46 -5.17
C ALA A 254 -13.98 -4.37 -6.18
N ASP A 255 -13.32 -3.22 -6.21
CA ASP A 255 -12.24 -2.91 -7.14
C ASP A 255 -11.03 -2.27 -6.45
N ARG A 256 -9.99 -1.99 -7.26
CA ARG A 256 -8.76 -1.31 -6.84
C ARG A 256 -7.99 -2.07 -5.74
N GLN A 257 -7.97 -3.39 -5.89
CA GLN A 257 -6.97 -4.27 -5.28
C GLN A 257 -5.78 -4.42 -6.26
N ARG A 258 -4.73 -5.15 -5.89
CA ARG A 258 -3.56 -5.39 -6.76
C ARG A 258 -3.39 -6.86 -7.16
N ASN A 259 -3.08 -7.70 -6.18
CA ASN A 259 -2.79 -9.11 -6.41
C ASN A 259 -3.39 -9.89 -5.25
N ASN A 260 -4.71 -9.88 -5.22
CA ASN A 260 -5.53 -10.60 -4.29
C ASN A 260 -5.61 -12.08 -4.68
N TYR A 261 -4.77 -12.91 -4.07
CA TYR A 261 -4.64 -14.32 -4.45
C TYR A 261 -5.91 -15.12 -4.15
N GLU A 262 -6.59 -14.86 -3.04
CA GLU A 262 -7.78 -15.61 -2.66
C GLU A 262 -8.75 -14.76 -1.84
N THR A 263 -9.99 -15.23 -1.75
CA THR A 263 -11.01 -14.65 -0.89
C THR A 263 -11.72 -15.75 -0.11
N SER A 264 -12.11 -15.43 1.12
CA SER A 264 -12.85 -16.33 1.99
C SER A 264 -14.09 -15.65 2.56
N LEU A 265 -15.13 -16.45 2.82
CA LEU A 265 -16.38 -15.97 3.41
C LEU A 265 -16.60 -16.63 4.77
N ASN A 266 -17.09 -15.85 5.73
CA ASN A 266 -17.66 -16.42 6.95
C ASN A 266 -19.16 -16.76 6.75
N SER A 267 -19.77 -17.43 7.73
CA SER A 267 -21.19 -17.79 7.68
C SER A 267 -22.18 -16.62 7.68
N PHE A 268 -21.70 -15.41 7.98
CA PHE A 268 -22.44 -14.17 7.88
C PHE A 268 -22.17 -13.45 6.54
N GLY A 269 -21.62 -14.14 5.53
CA GLY A 269 -21.41 -13.60 4.19
C GLY A 269 -20.45 -12.39 4.14
N ASN A 270 -19.62 -12.19 5.17
CA ASN A 270 -18.55 -11.20 5.14
C ASN A 270 -17.38 -11.80 4.38
N ILE A 271 -16.77 -11.00 3.50
CA ILE A 271 -15.76 -11.42 2.54
C ILE A 271 -14.41 -10.86 3.01
N PHE A 272 -13.40 -11.72 3.17
CA PHE A 272 -12.05 -11.33 3.55
C PHE A 272 -11.07 -11.71 2.45
N THR A 273 -10.08 -10.85 2.22
CA THR A 273 -9.11 -11.00 1.14
C THR A 273 -7.74 -10.50 1.59
N SER A 274 -6.69 -11.24 1.24
CA SER A 274 -5.31 -10.77 1.28
C SER A 274 -5.01 -10.01 -0.02
N ASP A 275 -4.22 -8.94 0.05
CA ASP A 275 -3.81 -8.16 -1.11
C ASP A 275 -2.30 -7.91 -1.05
N ASN A 276 -1.60 -8.41 -2.08
CA ASN A 276 -0.15 -8.45 -2.14
C ASN A 276 0.44 -7.24 -2.88
N ASP A 277 1.39 -6.54 -2.25
CA ASP A 277 2.23 -5.50 -2.85
C ASP A 277 3.51 -6.13 -3.46
N ASP A 278 3.79 -5.89 -4.75
CA ASP A 278 5.17 -6.12 -5.21
C ASP A 278 5.96 -4.92 -4.76
N ASP A 279 7.10 -5.21 -4.15
CA ASP A 279 8.23 -4.30 -4.01
C ASP A 279 8.24 -3.41 -2.76
N GLY A 280 7.42 -3.73 -1.76
CA GLY A 280 7.68 -3.35 -0.36
C GLY A 280 7.53 -1.86 -0.05
N ASN A 281 6.51 -1.23 -0.66
CA ASN A 281 6.29 0.20 -0.53
C ASN A 281 5.45 0.58 0.70
N ARG A 282 4.42 -0.22 1.02
CA ARG A 282 3.50 -0.03 2.17
C ARG A 282 2.96 -1.36 2.70
N GLY A 283 3.67 -2.44 2.39
CA GLY A 283 3.36 -3.80 2.84
C GLY A 283 2.09 -4.39 2.21
N CYS A 284 1.97 -5.70 2.32
CA CYS A 284 0.75 -6.44 2.05
C CYS A 284 -0.32 -6.12 3.10
N ARG A 285 -1.57 -6.50 2.83
CA ARG A 285 -2.69 -6.19 3.72
C ARG A 285 -3.77 -7.27 3.68
N VAL A 286 -4.52 -7.37 4.78
CA VAL A 286 -5.81 -8.07 4.84
C VAL A 286 -6.92 -7.02 4.88
N ILE A 287 -7.93 -7.21 4.03
CA ILE A 287 -9.07 -6.32 3.90
C ILE A 287 -10.38 -7.09 4.11
N TRP A 288 -11.35 -6.42 4.71
CA TRP A 288 -12.75 -6.84 4.65
C TRP A 288 -13.41 -6.17 3.46
N VAL A 289 -13.90 -6.98 2.52
CA VAL A 289 -14.48 -6.55 1.24
C VAL A 289 -15.92 -6.09 1.46
N MET A 290 -16.17 -4.79 1.31
CA MET A 290 -17.48 -4.16 1.36
C MET A 290 -18.05 -4.04 -0.06
N ASP A 291 -19.35 -4.34 -0.23
CA ASP A 291 -20.02 -4.22 -1.52
C ASP A 291 -19.96 -2.78 -2.07
N GLY A 292 -19.46 -2.62 -3.29
CA GLY A 292 -19.21 -1.31 -3.93
C GLY A 292 -17.99 -0.57 -3.38
N GLY A 293 -17.19 -1.22 -2.55
CA GLY A 293 -15.97 -0.67 -1.97
C GLY A 293 -14.84 -0.56 -2.99
N SER A 294 -14.09 0.53 -2.92
CA SER A 294 -12.86 0.74 -3.68
C SER A 294 -11.66 0.74 -2.74
N TYR A 295 -10.62 -0.03 -3.05
CA TYR A 295 -9.47 -0.24 -2.15
C TYR A 295 -8.21 0.53 -2.53
N GLY A 296 -8.39 1.53 -3.39
CA GLY A 296 -7.47 2.63 -3.63
C GLY A 296 -6.21 2.33 -4.43
N TYR A 297 -5.90 1.07 -4.72
CA TYR A 297 -4.79 0.74 -5.62
C TYR A 297 -5.02 1.38 -6.99
N ARG A 298 -4.01 2.11 -7.44
CA ARG A 298 -3.90 2.70 -8.78
C ARG A 298 -2.55 2.21 -9.28
N THR A 299 -2.50 1.64 -10.49
CA THR A 299 -1.35 1.14 -11.27
C THR A 299 0.05 1.12 -10.61
N PRO A 300 0.91 0.12 -10.87
CA PRO A 300 2.27 0.09 -10.33
C PRO A 300 2.99 1.43 -10.51
N GLY A 301 3.43 2.06 -9.42
CA GLY A 301 4.04 3.40 -9.46
C GLY A 301 3.17 4.51 -8.88
N SER A 302 2.01 4.21 -8.27
CA SER A 302 1.19 5.24 -7.62
C SER A 302 1.86 5.80 -6.36
N PRO A 303 1.85 7.14 -6.18
CA PRO A 303 2.31 7.84 -4.97
C PRO A 303 1.68 7.32 -3.68
N ARG A 304 0.40 7.00 -3.82
CA ARG A 304 -0.53 6.67 -2.76
C ARG A 304 -0.88 5.21 -2.89
N HIS A 305 0.13 4.33 -2.93
CA HIS A 305 0.02 2.91 -3.30
C HIS A 305 -1.36 2.29 -3.00
N TRP A 306 -1.76 2.27 -1.72
CA TRP A 306 -3.11 1.87 -1.29
C TRP A 306 -4.10 3.04 -1.21
N GLY A 307 -3.63 4.27 -0.98
CA GLY A 307 -4.43 5.48 -1.03
C GLY A 307 -5.55 5.53 0.01
N GLU A 308 -5.35 4.89 1.16
CA GLU A 308 -6.36 4.77 2.22
C GLU A 308 -6.71 6.13 2.86
N GLU A 309 -5.82 7.13 2.71
CA GLU A 309 -6.08 8.55 3.03
C GLU A 309 -6.96 9.26 2.03
N VAL A 310 -7.22 8.67 0.88
CA VAL A 310 -8.04 9.30 -0.14
C VAL A 310 -9.49 8.95 0.17
N PRO A 311 -10.39 9.94 0.22
CA PRO A 311 -11.80 9.65 0.39
C PRO A 311 -12.40 8.82 -0.72
N GLY A 312 -13.42 8.06 -0.33
CA GLY A 312 -14.04 7.04 -1.17
C GLY A 312 -13.25 5.73 -1.24
N ASN A 313 -12.07 5.64 -0.60
CA ASN A 313 -11.33 4.39 -0.46
C ASN A 313 -11.61 3.74 0.91
N VAL A 314 -11.98 2.47 0.86
CA VAL A 314 -12.17 1.59 2.01
C VAL A 314 -10.80 1.18 2.55
N PRO A 315 -10.53 1.39 3.85
CA PRO A 315 -9.23 1.06 4.42
C PRO A 315 -9.03 -0.45 4.58
N LYS A 316 -7.78 -0.85 4.83
CA LYS A 316 -7.44 -2.20 5.28
C LYS A 316 -7.97 -2.49 6.69
N LEU A 317 -8.08 -3.78 7.04
CA LEU A 317 -8.19 -4.17 8.45
C LEU A 317 -6.81 -4.10 9.10
N VAL A 318 -5.82 -4.72 8.46
CA VAL A 318 -4.46 -4.84 8.98
C VAL A 318 -3.44 -4.91 7.86
N GLY A 319 -2.32 -4.21 8.03
CA GLY A 319 -1.14 -4.40 7.19
C GLY A 319 -0.30 -5.56 7.72
N THR A 320 0.24 -6.38 6.80
CA THR A 320 1.05 -7.56 7.10
C THR A 320 2.53 -7.35 6.74
N GLY A 321 2.88 -6.14 6.30
CA GLY A 321 4.26 -5.75 6.02
C GLY A 321 4.80 -6.38 4.74
N ASN A 322 6.12 -6.50 4.63
CA ASN A 322 6.76 -7.04 3.43
C ASN A 322 6.62 -8.57 3.41
N GLY A 323 5.70 -9.08 2.60
CA GLY A 323 5.42 -10.50 2.45
C GLY A 323 5.05 -10.86 1.01
N SER A 324 4.42 -12.01 0.85
CA SER A 324 3.80 -12.45 -0.40
C SER A 324 2.61 -13.33 -0.02
N PRO A 325 1.51 -12.74 0.46
CA PRO A 325 0.36 -13.50 0.88
C PRO A 325 -0.29 -14.19 -0.31
N CYS A 326 -0.78 -15.39 -0.03
CA CYS A 326 -1.42 -16.29 -0.97
C CYS A 326 -2.82 -16.62 -0.42
N GLY A 327 -3.09 -17.88 -0.09
CA GLY A 327 -4.40 -18.34 0.36
C GLY A 327 -4.86 -17.74 1.68
N ILE A 328 -6.17 -17.65 1.84
CA ILE A 328 -6.84 -17.04 3.01
C ILE A 328 -8.09 -17.83 3.39
N MET A 329 -8.34 -18.03 4.69
CA MET A 329 -9.55 -18.70 5.17
C MET A 329 -10.14 -18.05 6.43
N VAL A 330 -11.43 -18.24 6.69
CA VAL A 330 -12.05 -17.98 7.99
C VAL A 330 -12.21 -19.29 8.75
N TYR A 331 -11.68 -19.39 9.97
CA TYR A 331 -11.74 -20.62 10.75
C TYR A 331 -13.05 -20.75 11.54
N GLU A 332 -13.96 -21.62 11.08
CA GLU A 332 -15.21 -21.95 11.80
C GLU A 332 -15.23 -23.40 12.34
N GLY A 333 -14.04 -24.03 12.46
CA GLY A 333 -13.83 -25.45 12.75
C GLY A 333 -14.16 -25.93 14.16
N GLY A 334 -14.03 -25.07 15.18
CA GLY A 334 -14.30 -25.40 16.59
C GLY A 334 -13.37 -26.44 17.24
N LEU A 335 -12.47 -27.09 16.50
CA LEU A 335 -11.48 -28.03 17.04
C LEU A 335 -10.27 -27.30 17.62
N LEU A 336 -9.74 -26.30 16.91
CA LEU A 336 -8.67 -25.44 17.42
C LEU A 336 -9.18 -24.66 18.65
N PRO A 337 -8.26 -24.21 19.53
CA PRO A 337 -8.62 -23.40 20.70
C PRO A 337 -9.56 -22.23 20.37
N GLU A 338 -10.43 -21.89 21.33
CA GLU A 338 -11.51 -20.90 21.17
C GLU A 338 -11.08 -19.54 20.59
N PRO A 339 -9.89 -18.97 20.89
CA PRO A 339 -9.45 -17.71 20.28
C PRO A 339 -9.36 -17.72 18.75
N TYR A 340 -9.25 -18.90 18.13
CA TYR A 340 -9.19 -19.03 16.67
C TYR A 340 -10.58 -19.09 16.01
N LEU A 341 -11.65 -19.34 16.76
CA LEU A 341 -12.99 -19.45 16.19
C LEU A 341 -13.46 -18.10 15.63
N GLY A 342 -13.65 -18.04 14.32
CA GLY A 342 -13.99 -16.83 13.57
C GLY A 342 -12.78 -15.97 13.18
N ALA A 343 -11.56 -16.39 13.51
CA ALA A 343 -10.34 -15.71 13.06
C ALA A 343 -10.12 -15.91 11.55
N VAL A 344 -9.48 -14.93 10.92
CA VAL A 344 -9.01 -15.02 9.53
C VAL A 344 -7.57 -15.54 9.55
N PHE A 345 -7.27 -16.55 8.75
CA PHE A 345 -5.91 -17.07 8.56
C PHE A 345 -5.41 -16.74 7.16
N GLU A 346 -4.14 -16.40 7.03
CA GLU A 346 -3.49 -16.01 5.76
C GLU A 346 -2.16 -16.76 5.61
N ALA A 347 -1.92 -17.32 4.42
CA ALA A 347 -0.65 -17.95 4.09
C ALA A 347 0.25 -16.89 3.49
N ASP A 348 1.47 -16.76 4.00
CA ASP A 348 2.45 -15.83 3.48
C ASP A 348 3.74 -16.58 3.13
N ALA A 349 3.90 -16.81 1.83
CA ALA A 349 5.06 -17.48 1.27
C ALA A 349 6.35 -16.65 1.47
N GLY A 350 6.24 -15.33 1.49
CA GLY A 350 7.36 -14.40 1.64
C GLY A 350 7.93 -14.41 3.05
N THR A 351 7.06 -14.38 4.07
CA THR A 351 7.46 -14.41 5.49
C THR A 351 7.57 -15.82 6.06
N ARG A 352 7.16 -16.85 5.30
CA ARG A 352 7.20 -18.28 5.67
C ARG A 352 6.27 -18.60 6.84
N GLN A 353 5.10 -17.98 6.84
CA GLN A 353 4.17 -17.98 7.96
C GLN A 353 2.75 -18.28 7.53
N ILE A 354 1.99 -18.86 8.46
CA ILE A 354 0.54 -18.74 8.50
C ILE A 354 0.22 -17.71 9.58
N ASN A 355 -0.36 -16.60 9.17
CA ASN A 355 -0.79 -15.53 10.06
C ASN A 355 -2.22 -15.80 10.55
N SER A 356 -2.55 -15.32 11.74
CA SER A 356 -3.88 -15.38 12.36
C SER A 356 -4.33 -13.99 12.76
N PHE A 357 -5.58 -13.67 12.45
CA PHE A 357 -6.22 -12.38 12.67
C PHE A 357 -7.55 -12.59 13.41
N PRO A 358 -7.55 -12.52 14.75
CA PRO A 358 -8.77 -12.59 15.54
C PRO A 358 -9.67 -11.37 15.25
N ILE A 359 -10.83 -11.63 14.64
CA ILE A 359 -11.74 -10.57 14.21
C ILE A 359 -12.72 -10.20 15.32
N THR A 360 -12.64 -8.96 15.81
CA THR A 360 -13.61 -8.39 16.76
C THR A 360 -14.49 -7.37 16.06
N ARG A 361 -15.81 -7.52 16.20
CA ARG A 361 -16.77 -6.57 15.63
C ARG A 361 -16.79 -5.28 16.45
N GLU A 362 -16.66 -4.14 15.77
CA GLU A 362 -16.75 -2.83 16.39
C GLU A 362 -17.42 -1.82 15.47
N GLY A 363 -18.46 -1.14 15.98
CA GLY A 363 -19.29 -0.28 15.16
C GLY A 363 -19.91 -1.05 13.99
N ALA A 364 -19.72 -0.53 12.79
CA ALA A 364 -20.09 -1.10 11.51
C ALA A 364 -18.93 -1.83 10.82
N ALA A 365 -17.86 -2.18 11.54
CA ALA A 365 -16.67 -2.78 10.98
C ALA A 365 -16.09 -3.87 11.90
N PHE A 366 -14.82 -4.17 11.65
CA PHE A 366 -14.02 -5.11 12.39
C PHE A 366 -12.71 -4.46 12.84
N ARG A 367 -12.18 -4.91 13.97
CA ARG A 367 -10.81 -4.69 14.42
C ARG A 367 -10.10 -6.02 14.56
N THR A 368 -8.79 -6.00 14.38
CA THR A 368 -7.94 -7.17 14.52
C THR A 368 -6.54 -6.78 14.93
N GLU A 369 -5.83 -7.75 15.49
CA GLU A 369 -4.38 -7.72 15.64
C GLU A 369 -3.76 -8.79 14.74
N TYR A 370 -2.43 -8.84 14.72
CA TYR A 370 -1.62 -9.76 13.93
C TYR A 370 -0.98 -10.79 14.86
N GLU A 371 -1.19 -12.07 14.59
CA GLU A 371 -0.54 -13.19 15.29
C GLU A 371 0.05 -14.19 14.28
N VAL A 372 1.03 -14.97 14.72
CA VAL A 372 1.61 -16.06 13.90
C VAL A 372 1.08 -17.40 14.41
N LEU A 373 0.31 -18.10 13.58
CA LEU A 373 -0.23 -19.42 13.87
C LEU A 373 0.82 -20.51 13.65
N MET A 374 1.56 -20.42 12.55
CA MET A 374 2.57 -21.38 12.12
C MET A 374 3.70 -20.67 11.39
N SER A 375 4.94 -21.11 11.57
CA SER A 375 6.12 -20.60 10.86
C SER A 375 7.17 -21.69 10.69
N SER A 376 8.22 -21.43 9.91
CA SER A 376 9.35 -22.35 9.80
C SER A 376 10.69 -21.62 9.68
N ASP A 377 11.71 -22.19 10.32
CA ASP A 377 13.10 -21.75 10.11
C ASP A 377 13.70 -22.31 8.81
N ASP A 378 13.03 -23.25 8.16
CA ASP A 378 13.44 -23.82 6.88
C ASP A 378 13.35 -22.76 5.78
N PRO A 379 14.48 -22.40 5.13
CA PRO A 379 14.47 -21.38 4.09
C PRO A 379 13.68 -21.76 2.84
N TRP A 380 13.26 -23.01 2.68
CA TRP A 380 12.46 -23.50 1.57
C TRP A 380 10.95 -23.59 1.87
N PHE A 381 10.53 -23.44 3.13
CA PHE A 381 9.11 -23.45 3.49
C PHE A 381 8.38 -22.24 2.86
N ARG A 382 7.39 -22.51 2.01
CA ARG A 382 6.58 -21.55 1.25
C ARG A 382 5.11 -21.94 1.38
N PRO A 383 4.44 -21.58 2.49
CA PRO A 383 3.02 -21.83 2.62
C PRO A 383 2.28 -21.01 1.56
N VAL A 384 1.39 -21.66 0.82
CA VAL A 384 0.63 -21.02 -0.26
C VAL A 384 -0.87 -21.09 -0.07
N ASP A 385 -1.38 -22.03 0.71
CA ASP A 385 -2.81 -22.15 0.96
C ASP A 385 -3.13 -22.97 2.23
N MET A 386 -4.34 -22.83 2.76
CA MET A 386 -4.87 -23.62 3.86
C MET A 386 -6.40 -23.75 3.83
N THR A 387 -6.93 -24.84 4.38
CA THR A 387 -8.39 -25.04 4.47
C THR A 387 -8.78 -25.91 5.66
N ALA A 388 -10.02 -25.74 6.13
CA ALA A 388 -10.56 -26.56 7.22
C ALA A 388 -11.16 -27.88 6.72
N ALA A 389 -10.79 -28.96 7.41
CA ALA A 389 -11.40 -30.27 7.25
C ALA A 389 -12.75 -30.36 7.99
N PRO A 390 -13.62 -31.34 7.64
CA PRO A 390 -14.91 -31.54 8.30
C PRO A 390 -14.84 -31.76 9.82
N ASP A 391 -13.72 -32.29 10.31
CA ASP A 391 -13.45 -32.52 11.74
C ASP A 391 -12.96 -31.28 12.49
N GLY A 392 -12.76 -30.16 11.78
CA GLY A 392 -12.27 -28.90 12.32
C GLY A 392 -10.74 -28.76 12.34
N SER A 393 -9.97 -29.76 11.90
CA SER A 393 -8.52 -29.61 11.68
C SER A 393 -8.21 -28.72 10.47
N VAL A 394 -6.99 -28.18 10.39
CA VAL A 394 -6.57 -27.32 9.29
C VAL A 394 -5.47 -28.01 8.49
N PHE A 395 -5.62 -28.07 7.18
CA PHE A 395 -4.54 -28.48 6.27
C PHE A 395 -3.83 -27.24 5.72
N VAL A 396 -2.50 -27.31 5.60
CA VAL A 396 -1.64 -26.25 5.07
C VAL A 396 -0.81 -26.81 3.92
N ALA A 397 -0.90 -26.19 2.75
CA ALA A 397 -0.10 -26.51 1.58
C ALA A 397 1.18 -25.68 1.53
N ASP A 398 2.31 -26.36 1.37
CA ASP A 398 3.64 -25.78 1.22
C ASP A 398 4.16 -26.09 -0.19
N TRP A 399 4.35 -25.04 -0.99
CA TRP A 399 4.92 -25.13 -2.34
C TRP A 399 6.33 -25.72 -2.31
N TYR A 400 7.07 -25.46 -1.22
CA TYR A 400 8.44 -25.85 -0.95
C TYR A 400 9.46 -25.48 -2.05
N ASP A 401 9.93 -24.23 -2.04
CA ASP A 401 10.91 -23.69 -3.00
C ASP A 401 11.83 -22.67 -2.31
N ALA A 402 13.09 -22.56 -2.77
CA ALA A 402 14.03 -21.56 -2.30
C ALA A 402 13.59 -20.12 -2.66
N GLY A 403 12.86 -19.94 -3.76
CA GLY A 403 12.32 -18.66 -4.21
C GLY A 403 10.90 -18.36 -3.68
N VAL A 404 10.44 -17.14 -3.90
CA VAL A 404 9.04 -16.73 -3.65
C VAL A 404 8.46 -16.23 -4.97
N GLY A 405 7.36 -16.85 -5.42
CA GLY A 405 6.64 -16.44 -6.63
C GLY A 405 7.46 -16.47 -7.93
N GLY A 406 6.99 -15.73 -8.95
CA GLY A 406 7.58 -15.73 -10.29
C GLY A 406 8.94 -15.03 -10.41
N HIS A 407 9.44 -14.42 -9.33
CA HIS A 407 10.75 -13.77 -9.32
C HIS A 407 11.90 -14.76 -9.12
N ALA A 408 11.64 -15.96 -8.57
CA ALA A 408 12.70 -16.92 -8.24
C ALA A 408 12.27 -18.41 -8.21
N PHE A 409 11.21 -18.79 -8.93
CA PHE A 409 10.82 -20.20 -9.10
C PHE A 409 12.02 -21.06 -9.50
N SER A 410 12.32 -22.10 -8.72
CA SER A 410 13.57 -22.84 -8.84
C SER A 410 13.44 -24.36 -8.76
N ASP A 411 12.28 -24.88 -8.34
CA ASP A 411 12.05 -26.32 -8.21
C ASP A 411 10.72 -26.79 -8.80
N GLN A 412 10.78 -27.89 -9.56
CA GLN A 412 9.62 -28.59 -10.17
C GLN A 412 9.35 -29.96 -9.52
N THR A 413 9.92 -30.25 -8.33
CA THR A 413 10.06 -31.64 -7.84
C THR A 413 9.56 -31.91 -6.43
N THR A 414 9.27 -30.87 -5.65
CA THR A 414 8.94 -31.00 -4.23
C THR A 414 7.69 -30.22 -3.84
N GLY A 415 7.07 -30.60 -2.72
CA GLY A 415 5.81 -30.01 -2.23
C GLY A 415 5.25 -30.81 -1.07
N ARG A 416 4.57 -30.14 -0.13
CA ARG A 416 4.18 -30.75 1.15
C ARG A 416 2.81 -30.28 1.62
N ILE A 417 2.17 -31.11 2.43
CA ILE A 417 0.94 -30.78 3.13
C ILE A 417 1.12 -31.12 4.61
N TYR A 418 0.80 -30.17 5.47
CA TYR A 418 0.79 -30.31 6.92
C TYR A 418 -0.65 -30.33 7.44
N ARG A 419 -0.89 -31.05 8.54
CA ARG A 419 -2.16 -31.00 9.28
C ARG A 419 -1.91 -30.37 10.64
N VAL A 420 -2.72 -29.38 10.99
CA VAL A 420 -2.65 -28.62 12.25
C VAL A 420 -3.85 -28.99 13.12
N VAL A 421 -3.56 -29.40 14.36
CA VAL A 421 -4.55 -29.81 15.36
C VAL A 421 -4.14 -29.32 16.75
N PRO A 422 -5.03 -29.33 17.76
CA PRO A 422 -4.62 -29.17 19.14
C PRO A 422 -3.64 -30.28 19.55
N LYS A 423 -2.66 -29.94 20.38
CA LYS A 423 -1.62 -30.89 20.80
C LYS A 423 -2.21 -32.17 21.41
N GLY A 424 -1.86 -33.32 20.84
CA GLY A 424 -2.34 -34.64 21.26
C GLY A 424 -3.77 -34.96 20.83
N ALA A 425 -4.37 -34.15 19.96
CA ALA A 425 -5.66 -34.46 19.36
C ALA A 425 -5.47 -35.47 18.22
N SER A 426 -6.40 -36.42 18.12
CA SER A 426 -6.49 -37.35 17.00
C SER A 426 -7.92 -37.29 16.48
N PRO A 427 -8.25 -36.27 15.68
CA PRO A 427 -9.63 -36.06 15.25
C PRO A 427 -10.06 -37.19 14.31
N GLU A 428 -11.18 -37.83 14.66
CA GLU A 428 -11.83 -38.83 13.83
C GLU A 428 -12.95 -38.15 13.03
N HIS A 429 -13.03 -38.48 11.74
CA HIS A 429 -14.11 -38.03 10.87
C HIS A 429 -14.98 -39.20 10.42
N SER A 430 -16.27 -38.97 10.30
CA SER A 430 -17.23 -39.92 9.74
C SER A 430 -18.00 -39.26 8.61
N ALA A 431 -18.20 -39.98 7.50
CA ALA A 431 -18.90 -39.48 6.34
C ALA A 431 -20.30 -38.91 6.73
N PRO A 432 -20.65 -37.68 6.33
CA PRO A 432 -21.95 -37.10 6.65
C PRO A 432 -23.11 -37.89 6.02
N ASP A 433 -24.26 -37.93 6.70
CA ASP A 433 -25.49 -38.49 6.15
C ASP A 433 -26.22 -37.45 5.27
N PHE A 434 -26.03 -37.54 3.96
CA PHE A 434 -26.75 -36.70 2.99
C PHE A 434 -28.12 -37.26 2.56
N GLY A 435 -28.52 -38.43 3.08
CA GLY A 435 -29.79 -39.08 2.74
C GLY A 435 -30.95 -38.55 3.58
N SER A 436 -30.73 -38.29 4.87
CA SER A 436 -31.77 -37.82 5.79
C SER A 436 -31.78 -36.29 5.99
N ILE A 437 -32.93 -35.73 6.39
CA ILE A 437 -33.04 -34.30 6.73
C ILE A 437 -32.17 -33.97 7.96
N ASP A 438 -32.18 -34.83 8.98
CA ASP A 438 -31.39 -34.61 10.20
C ASP A 438 -29.90 -34.65 9.90
N GLY A 439 -29.46 -35.59 9.06
CA GLY A 439 -28.08 -35.69 8.59
C GLY A 439 -27.66 -34.46 7.79
N LEU A 440 -28.53 -33.93 6.91
CA LEU A 440 -28.27 -32.70 6.19
C LEU A 440 -28.21 -31.47 7.10
N VAL A 441 -29.06 -31.37 8.12
CA VAL A 441 -29.00 -30.27 9.10
C VAL A 441 -27.72 -30.34 9.93
N LEU A 442 -27.22 -31.53 10.24
CA LEU A 442 -25.91 -31.71 10.87
C LEU A 442 -24.78 -31.32 9.91
N ALA A 443 -24.83 -31.77 8.65
CA ALA A 443 -23.83 -31.45 7.63
C ALA A 443 -23.77 -29.94 7.32
N LEU A 444 -24.89 -29.22 7.38
CA LEU A 444 -24.92 -27.76 7.24
C LEU A 444 -24.12 -27.04 8.36
N GLN A 445 -23.93 -27.70 9.50
CA GLN A 445 -23.15 -27.16 10.62
C GLN A 445 -21.65 -27.46 10.49
N SER A 446 -21.23 -28.29 9.53
CA SER A 446 -19.82 -28.58 9.27
C SER A 446 -19.01 -27.29 9.03
N PRO A 447 -17.74 -27.20 9.45
CA PRO A 447 -16.88 -26.08 9.08
C PRO A 447 -16.37 -26.15 7.64
N ASN A 448 -16.46 -27.34 7.01
CA ASN A 448 -15.98 -27.56 5.66
C ASN A 448 -16.99 -27.08 4.61
N VAL A 449 -16.54 -26.24 3.67
CA VAL A 449 -17.40 -25.57 2.67
C VAL A 449 -18.08 -26.57 1.74
N ALA A 450 -17.38 -27.59 1.24
CA ALA A 450 -17.96 -28.62 0.37
C ALA A 450 -19.11 -29.38 1.07
N THR A 451 -18.91 -29.73 2.35
CA THR A 451 -19.94 -30.37 3.19
C THR A 451 -21.16 -29.46 3.38
N GLN A 452 -20.94 -28.19 3.73
CA GLN A 452 -22.02 -27.21 3.90
C GLN A 452 -22.80 -27.01 2.61
N ASP A 453 -22.13 -26.95 1.47
CA ASP A 453 -22.75 -26.75 0.17
C ASP A 453 -23.64 -27.93 -0.24
N ALA A 454 -23.13 -29.16 -0.10
CA ALA A 454 -23.88 -30.38 -0.35
C ALA A 454 -25.12 -30.46 0.55
N ALA A 455 -24.97 -30.11 1.83
CA ALA A 455 -26.07 -30.03 2.78
C ALA A 455 -27.14 -29.02 2.37
N ARG A 456 -26.71 -27.79 2.03
CA ARG A 456 -27.60 -26.72 1.54
C ARG A 456 -28.41 -27.18 0.33
N ARG A 457 -27.75 -27.69 -0.73
CA ARG A 457 -28.45 -28.17 -1.93
C ARG A 457 -29.43 -29.30 -1.61
N GLY A 458 -29.02 -30.24 -0.76
CA GLY A 458 -29.87 -31.34 -0.31
C GLY A 458 -31.12 -30.85 0.41
N LEU A 459 -31.00 -29.87 1.32
CA LEU A 459 -32.13 -29.27 2.05
C LEU A 459 -33.06 -28.49 1.13
N ILE A 460 -32.51 -27.70 0.19
CA ILE A 460 -33.30 -26.97 -0.82
C ILE A 460 -34.10 -27.95 -1.68
N ALA A 461 -33.48 -29.04 -2.14
CA ALA A 461 -34.16 -30.06 -2.93
C ALA A 461 -35.32 -30.74 -2.17
N ARG A 462 -35.23 -30.85 -0.84
CA ARG A 462 -36.29 -31.36 0.03
C ARG A 462 -37.41 -30.34 0.29
N GLY A 463 -37.17 -29.07 -0.01
CA GLY A 463 -38.14 -27.99 0.04
C GLY A 463 -38.89 -27.93 1.37
N GLY A 464 -40.23 -27.91 1.29
CA GLY A 464 -41.10 -27.80 2.46
C GLY A 464 -40.87 -28.85 3.56
N ALA A 465 -40.34 -30.04 3.23
CA ALA A 465 -40.05 -31.08 4.22
C ALA A 465 -38.91 -30.70 5.17
N ALA A 466 -37.95 -29.87 4.72
CA ALA A 466 -36.80 -29.44 5.52
C ALA A 466 -37.11 -28.25 6.44
N VAL A 467 -38.23 -27.53 6.20
CA VAL A 467 -38.52 -26.24 6.85
C VAL A 467 -38.60 -26.34 8.38
N GLU A 468 -39.22 -27.38 8.94
CA GLU A 468 -39.31 -27.49 10.41
C GLU A 468 -37.94 -27.78 11.06
N ALA A 469 -37.10 -28.58 10.41
CA ALA A 469 -35.76 -28.85 10.88
C ALA A 469 -34.88 -27.59 10.81
N LEU A 470 -35.01 -26.81 9.74
CA LEU A 470 -34.37 -25.49 9.60
C LEU A 470 -34.90 -24.48 10.63
N ASN A 471 -36.21 -24.48 10.92
CA ASN A 471 -36.79 -23.66 11.98
C ASN A 471 -36.26 -24.05 13.35
N ALA A 472 -36.02 -25.33 13.61
CA ALA A 472 -35.41 -25.80 14.85
C ALA A 472 -33.97 -25.30 14.96
N LEU A 473 -33.16 -25.45 13.90
CA LEU A 473 -31.78 -24.93 13.86
C LEU A 473 -31.73 -23.41 14.03
N TYR A 474 -32.60 -22.67 13.33
CA TYR A 474 -32.65 -21.21 13.40
C TYR A 474 -33.06 -20.69 14.79
N ARG A 475 -33.89 -21.44 15.54
CA ARG A 475 -34.32 -21.07 16.90
C ARG A 475 -33.31 -21.40 17.99
N ALA A 476 -32.62 -22.54 17.86
CA ALA A 476 -31.84 -23.13 18.95
C ALA A 476 -30.33 -23.17 18.68
N GLY A 477 -29.90 -22.95 17.44
CA GLY A 477 -28.48 -22.98 17.07
C GLY A 477 -27.73 -21.73 17.52
N GLU A 478 -26.41 -21.83 17.46
CA GLU A 478 -25.52 -20.67 17.64
C GLU A 478 -25.63 -19.70 16.46
N PRO A 479 -25.24 -18.41 16.62
CA PRO A 479 -25.39 -17.40 15.57
C PRO A 479 -24.88 -17.81 14.18
N ILE A 480 -23.73 -18.49 14.09
CA ILE A 480 -23.16 -19.04 12.83
C ILE A 480 -24.15 -20.02 12.17
N GLN A 481 -24.67 -20.96 12.95
CA GLN A 481 -25.59 -22.00 12.48
C GLN A 481 -26.94 -21.39 12.05
N ARG A 482 -27.41 -20.37 12.79
CA ARG A 482 -28.63 -19.62 12.47
C ARG A 482 -28.49 -18.85 11.16
N ALA A 483 -27.33 -18.23 10.91
CA ALA A 483 -27.05 -17.55 9.65
C ALA A 483 -27.09 -18.51 8.46
N ARG A 484 -26.45 -19.68 8.57
CA ARG A 484 -26.53 -20.74 7.55
C ARG A 484 -27.97 -21.19 7.30
N ALA A 485 -28.73 -21.44 8.36
CA ALA A 485 -30.14 -21.83 8.25
C ALA A 485 -30.98 -20.74 7.54
N LEU A 486 -30.74 -19.46 7.80
CA LEU A 486 -31.46 -18.35 7.18
C LEU A 486 -31.33 -18.35 5.65
N TRP A 487 -30.12 -18.54 5.11
CA TRP A 487 -29.89 -18.61 3.67
C TRP A 487 -30.62 -19.79 3.01
N VAL A 488 -30.61 -20.96 3.65
CA VAL A 488 -31.36 -22.13 3.15
C VAL A 488 -32.87 -21.89 3.21
N LYS A 489 -33.35 -21.28 4.31
CA LYS A 489 -34.77 -20.91 4.46
C LYS A 489 -35.20 -19.92 3.39
N HIS A 490 -34.38 -18.90 3.10
CA HIS A 490 -34.64 -17.96 2.01
C HIS A 490 -34.76 -18.67 0.66
N ALA A 491 -33.87 -19.62 0.36
CA ALA A 491 -33.95 -20.38 -0.90
C ALA A 491 -35.22 -21.26 -1.02
N ILE A 492 -35.83 -21.67 0.10
CA ILE A 492 -37.05 -22.50 0.12
C ILE A 492 -38.33 -21.67 0.22
N GLU A 493 -38.33 -20.64 1.07
CA GLU A 493 -39.50 -19.85 1.48
C GLU A 493 -39.55 -18.46 0.83
N GLY A 494 -38.53 -18.09 0.06
CA GLY A 494 -38.35 -16.76 -0.53
C GLY A 494 -38.00 -15.68 0.51
N ASP A 495 -38.29 -14.43 0.17
CA ASP A 495 -37.94 -13.25 0.98
C ASP A 495 -38.63 -13.20 2.34
N ARG A 496 -39.71 -13.99 2.53
CA ARG A 496 -40.40 -14.09 3.82
C ARG A 496 -39.47 -14.47 4.97
N ALA A 497 -38.48 -15.34 4.72
CA ALA A 497 -37.52 -15.75 5.75
C ALA A 497 -36.66 -14.56 6.21
N ALA A 498 -36.17 -13.74 5.27
CA ALA A 498 -35.38 -12.56 5.57
C ALA A 498 -36.22 -11.43 6.19
N LEU A 499 -37.44 -11.21 5.69
CA LEU A 499 -38.37 -10.21 6.27
C LEU A 499 -38.65 -10.46 7.76
N LEU A 500 -38.80 -11.72 8.17
CA LEU A 500 -38.97 -12.07 9.58
C LEU A 500 -37.67 -11.90 10.39
N ALA A 501 -36.53 -12.11 9.75
CA ALA A 501 -35.21 -11.98 10.38
C ALA A 501 -34.78 -10.52 10.60
N LEU A 502 -35.47 -9.53 10.01
CA LEU A 502 -35.28 -8.11 10.32
C LEU A 502 -35.58 -7.77 11.78
N ASP A 503 -36.40 -8.58 12.47
CA ASP A 503 -36.74 -8.37 13.89
C ASP A 503 -35.91 -9.26 14.84
N ASP A 504 -34.85 -9.92 14.36
CA ASP A 504 -34.04 -10.84 15.17
C ASP A 504 -33.24 -10.09 16.26
N ALA A 505 -33.09 -10.69 17.45
CA ALA A 505 -32.31 -10.09 18.53
C ALA A 505 -30.81 -10.00 18.21
N GLU A 506 -30.28 -10.92 17.39
CA GLU A 506 -28.87 -10.93 16.98
C GLU A 506 -28.66 -9.98 15.79
N PRO A 507 -27.90 -8.88 15.94
CA PRO A 507 -27.70 -7.91 14.86
C PRO A 507 -27.06 -8.51 13.62
N ARG A 508 -26.17 -9.51 13.75
CA ARG A 508 -25.56 -10.16 12.59
C ARG A 508 -26.58 -10.90 11.73
N ILE A 509 -27.68 -11.38 12.32
CA ILE A 509 -28.80 -12.00 11.58
C ILE A 509 -29.63 -10.93 10.87
N ARG A 510 -29.85 -9.77 11.50
CA ARG A 510 -30.49 -8.63 10.85
C ARG A 510 -29.66 -8.09 9.68
N GLU A 511 -28.33 -8.03 9.79
CA GLU A 511 -27.44 -7.72 8.67
C GLU A 511 -27.63 -8.70 7.50
N GLN A 512 -27.73 -10.02 7.75
CA GLN A 512 -28.02 -10.99 6.70
C GLN A 512 -29.38 -10.74 6.05
N ALA A 513 -30.40 -10.42 6.84
CA ALA A 513 -31.72 -10.12 6.33
C ALA A 513 -31.70 -8.92 5.38
N VAL A 514 -31.05 -7.82 5.77
CA VAL A 514 -30.88 -6.64 4.90
C VAL A 514 -30.12 -7.01 3.63
N ARG A 515 -29.05 -7.81 3.73
CA ARG A 515 -28.26 -8.22 2.57
C ARG A 515 -29.05 -9.10 1.60
N ILE A 516 -29.84 -10.06 2.10
CA ILE A 516 -30.74 -10.89 1.29
C ILE A 516 -31.76 -10.02 0.54
N LEU A 517 -32.36 -9.04 1.23
CA LEU A 517 -33.43 -8.21 0.68
C LEU A 517 -32.92 -7.06 -0.21
N GLY A 518 -31.66 -6.65 -0.05
CA GLY A 518 -31.19 -5.37 -0.56
C GLY A 518 -29.88 -5.36 -1.34
N ARG A 519 -29.12 -6.47 -1.39
CA ARG A 519 -27.83 -6.50 -2.12
C ARG A 519 -28.03 -6.25 -3.61
N ASP A 520 -27.41 -5.20 -4.13
CA ASP A 520 -27.37 -4.88 -5.57
C ASP A 520 -25.99 -4.37 -6.00
N VAL A 521 -25.10 -5.28 -6.39
CA VAL A 521 -23.78 -4.98 -6.98
C VAL A 521 -23.82 -4.97 -8.52
N SER A 522 -25.02 -4.93 -9.12
CA SER A 522 -25.17 -5.11 -10.57
C SER A 522 -24.84 -3.85 -11.39
N ARG A 523 -24.70 -2.69 -10.73
CA ARG A 523 -24.59 -1.37 -11.37
C ARG A 523 -23.27 -0.65 -11.10
N GLU A 524 -22.27 -1.36 -10.59
CA GLU A 524 -20.92 -0.81 -10.39
C GLU A 524 -20.28 -0.46 -11.76
N GLY A 525 -19.47 0.60 -11.79
CA GLY A 525 -19.22 1.53 -12.92
C GLY A 525 -18.60 1.02 -14.24
N THR A 526 -18.67 -0.26 -14.56
CA THR A 526 -18.07 -0.84 -15.78
C THR A 526 -18.97 -1.84 -16.54
N VAL A 527 -20.25 -1.91 -16.18
CA VAL A 527 -21.21 -2.83 -16.79
C VAL A 527 -21.88 -2.19 -18.01
N GLU A 528 -21.52 -2.63 -19.22
CA GLU A 528 -22.23 -2.29 -20.45
C GLU A 528 -23.25 -3.40 -20.80
N TYR A 529 -24.54 -3.06 -20.80
CA TYR A 529 -25.59 -3.98 -21.26
C TYR A 529 -25.68 -3.91 -22.79
N LEU A 530 -25.46 -5.05 -23.46
CA LEU A 530 -25.82 -5.21 -24.86
C LEU A 530 -27.32 -5.52 -24.93
N ASP A 531 -28.04 -4.70 -25.72
CA ASP A 531 -29.50 -4.66 -25.93
C ASP A 531 -30.36 -3.97 -24.85
N ASP A 532 -31.53 -3.44 -25.26
CA ASP A 532 -32.54 -2.61 -24.54
C ASP A 532 -33.11 -3.20 -23.22
N ALA A 533 -32.45 -4.18 -22.60
CA ALA A 533 -32.79 -4.68 -21.27
C ALA A 533 -32.50 -3.60 -20.22
N ARG A 534 -33.53 -2.84 -19.84
CA ARG A 534 -33.47 -1.90 -18.72
C ARG A 534 -32.81 -2.59 -17.52
N PRO A 535 -31.88 -1.93 -16.80
CA PRO A 535 -31.34 -2.49 -15.57
C PRO A 535 -32.49 -2.88 -14.66
N GLN A 536 -32.46 -4.12 -14.15
CA GLN A 536 -33.48 -4.58 -13.21
C GLN A 536 -33.56 -3.60 -12.05
N PRO A 537 -34.76 -3.26 -11.54
CA PRO A 537 -34.89 -2.45 -10.33
C PRO A 537 -34.01 -3.05 -9.21
N PRO A 538 -33.34 -2.23 -8.39
CA PRO A 538 -32.56 -2.75 -7.27
C PRO A 538 -33.42 -3.64 -6.38
N ALA A 539 -32.89 -4.76 -5.87
CA ALA A 539 -33.65 -5.71 -5.04
C ALA A 539 -34.36 -5.04 -3.87
N ALA A 540 -33.67 -4.06 -3.24
CA ALA A 540 -34.21 -3.25 -2.15
C ALA A 540 -35.51 -2.49 -2.49
N ALA A 541 -35.79 -2.24 -3.79
CA ALA A 541 -36.99 -1.53 -4.21
C ALA A 541 -38.30 -2.29 -3.91
N GLU A 542 -38.24 -3.63 -3.88
CA GLU A 542 -39.39 -4.50 -3.59
C GLU A 542 -39.78 -4.44 -2.11
N HIS A 543 -38.78 -4.37 -1.23
CA HIS A 543 -38.94 -4.42 0.23
C HIS A 543 -38.66 -3.08 0.91
N LEU A 544 -38.80 -1.98 0.16
CA LEU A 544 -38.36 -0.65 0.62
C LEU A 544 -38.98 -0.26 1.97
N ASP A 545 -40.30 -0.43 2.14
CA ASP A 545 -40.99 -0.02 3.38
C ASP A 545 -40.45 -0.80 4.59
N ALA A 546 -40.16 -2.09 4.41
CA ALA A 546 -39.58 -2.92 5.47
C ALA A 546 -38.14 -2.48 5.79
N LEU A 547 -37.31 -2.21 4.78
CA LEU A 547 -35.93 -1.75 4.98
C LEU A 547 -35.87 -0.34 5.60
N VAL A 548 -36.71 0.59 5.15
CA VAL A 548 -36.80 1.95 5.71
C VAL A 548 -37.24 1.91 7.17
N SER A 549 -38.06 0.94 7.58
CA SER A 549 -38.44 0.80 8.99
C SER A 549 -37.27 0.47 9.93
N GLN A 550 -36.12 0.04 9.38
CA GLN A 550 -34.93 -0.37 10.13
C GLN A 550 -33.86 0.73 10.23
N VAL A 551 -34.09 1.94 9.69
CA VAL A 551 -33.08 3.01 9.62
C VAL A 551 -32.54 3.43 10.99
N ASP A 552 -33.37 3.31 12.03
CA ASP A 552 -33.02 3.64 13.42
C ASP A 552 -32.56 2.40 14.22
N ASP A 553 -32.19 1.30 13.55
CA ASP A 553 -31.65 0.09 14.21
C ASP A 553 -30.50 0.49 15.15
N PRO A 554 -30.46 0.00 16.40
CA PRO A 554 -29.41 0.38 17.36
C PRO A 554 -28.01 -0.01 16.90
N ASP A 555 -27.90 -1.02 16.05
CA ASP A 555 -26.64 -1.58 15.61
C ASP A 555 -26.09 -0.90 14.34
N ALA A 556 -24.84 -0.45 14.39
CA ALA A 556 -24.22 0.29 13.29
C ALA A 556 -23.95 -0.57 12.04
N GLY A 557 -23.70 -1.87 12.20
CA GLY A 557 -23.53 -2.80 11.09
C GLY A 557 -24.82 -3.00 10.29
N VAL A 558 -25.97 -3.10 10.97
CA VAL A 558 -27.29 -3.13 10.30
C VAL A 558 -27.53 -1.85 9.52
N ARG A 559 -27.28 -0.69 10.15
CA ARG A 559 -27.41 0.61 9.49
C ARG A 559 -26.47 0.76 8.28
N ARG A 560 -25.25 0.23 8.34
CA ARG A 560 -24.33 0.18 7.18
C ARG A 560 -24.89 -0.65 6.02
N GLU A 561 -25.43 -1.84 6.29
CA GLU A 561 -26.07 -2.65 5.24
C GLU A 561 -27.27 -1.92 4.60
N LEU A 562 -28.04 -1.16 5.37
CA LEU A 562 -29.13 -0.34 4.83
C LEU A 562 -28.63 0.78 3.93
N ILE A 563 -27.54 1.46 4.32
CA ILE A 563 -26.89 2.48 3.48
C ILE A 563 -26.51 1.87 2.13
N LEU A 564 -25.85 0.72 2.14
CA LEU A 564 -25.45 0.02 0.91
C LEU A 564 -26.68 -0.41 0.09
N ALA A 565 -27.75 -0.93 0.73
CA ALA A 565 -28.97 -1.33 0.05
C ALA A 565 -29.70 -0.15 -0.65
N PHE A 566 -29.52 1.08 -0.17
CA PHE A 566 -30.17 2.28 -0.72
C PHE A 566 -29.37 3.02 -1.80
N ARG A 567 -28.13 2.60 -2.09
CA ARG A 567 -27.20 3.35 -2.97
C ARG A 567 -27.73 3.64 -4.38
N TYR A 568 -28.48 2.72 -4.97
CA TYR A 568 -29.04 2.86 -6.33
C TYR A 568 -30.53 3.19 -6.39
N LEU A 569 -31.14 3.52 -5.24
CA LEU A 569 -32.55 3.90 -5.17
C LEU A 569 -32.74 5.43 -5.35
N PRO A 570 -33.83 5.84 -6.04
CA PRO A 570 -34.15 7.26 -6.25
C PRO A 570 -34.21 8.08 -4.96
N THR A 571 -33.59 9.26 -4.95
CA THR A 571 -33.48 10.13 -3.77
C THR A 571 -34.83 10.58 -3.22
N ASP A 572 -35.86 10.76 -4.05
CA ASP A 572 -37.22 11.09 -3.62
C ASP A 572 -37.89 9.98 -2.79
N ARG A 573 -37.38 8.74 -2.86
CA ARG A 573 -37.87 7.60 -2.08
C ARG A 573 -37.04 7.31 -0.83
N VAL A 574 -35.73 7.58 -0.85
CA VAL A 574 -34.80 7.18 0.22
C VAL A 574 -34.03 8.33 0.87
N GLY A 575 -34.18 9.57 0.40
CA GLY A 575 -33.42 10.73 0.89
C GLY A 575 -33.61 11.00 2.38
N GLU A 576 -34.84 10.90 2.90
CA GLU A 576 -35.08 11.06 4.35
C GLU A 576 -34.41 9.95 5.17
N ALA A 577 -34.49 8.71 4.70
CA ALA A 577 -33.84 7.55 5.34
C ALA A 577 -32.31 7.71 5.36
N LEU A 578 -31.71 8.10 4.23
CA LEU A 578 -30.27 8.35 4.13
C LEU A 578 -29.82 9.55 4.95
N THR A 579 -30.65 10.58 5.09
CA THR A 579 -30.39 11.71 6.01
C THR A 579 -30.35 11.23 7.46
N SER A 580 -31.30 10.37 7.88
CA SER A 580 -31.30 9.78 9.24
C SER A 580 -30.07 8.89 9.48
N LEU A 581 -29.72 8.06 8.49
CA LEU A 581 -28.53 7.21 8.54
C LEU A 581 -27.24 8.05 8.62
N ALA A 582 -27.13 9.11 7.82
CA ALA A 582 -26.00 10.04 7.90
C ALA A 582 -25.93 10.71 9.29
N ALA A 583 -27.06 11.19 9.83
CA ALA A 583 -27.12 11.78 11.17
C ALA A 583 -26.74 10.79 12.29
N SER A 584 -26.93 9.49 12.06
CA SER A 584 -26.61 8.40 12.98
C SER A 584 -25.12 8.00 12.97
N TRP A 585 -24.31 8.55 12.06
CA TRP A 585 -22.88 8.30 12.06
C TRP A 585 -22.23 8.84 13.33
N ASP A 586 -21.39 8.03 13.96
CA ASP A 586 -20.78 8.36 15.25
C ASP A 586 -19.60 9.34 15.12
N GLY A 587 -19.14 9.62 13.88
CA GLY A 587 -18.05 10.53 13.57
C GLY A 587 -16.65 9.91 13.61
N ARG A 588 -16.55 8.58 13.81
CA ARG A 588 -15.27 7.86 13.99
C ARG A 588 -15.21 6.60 13.16
N ASP A 589 -16.35 5.93 12.96
CA ASP A 589 -16.42 4.70 12.17
C ASP A 589 -16.15 4.98 10.69
N ARG A 590 -15.00 4.50 10.24
CA ARG A 590 -14.52 4.70 8.89
C ARG A 590 -15.34 3.94 7.84
N TRP A 591 -15.73 2.70 8.11
CA TRP A 591 -16.50 1.90 7.14
C TRP A 591 -17.93 2.41 7.00
N TYR A 592 -18.51 2.92 8.08
CA TYR A 592 -19.80 3.61 8.01
C TYR A 592 -19.72 4.86 7.13
N LEU A 593 -18.65 5.64 7.27
CA LEU A 593 -18.42 6.83 6.45
C LEU A 593 -18.22 6.47 4.97
N GLU A 594 -17.43 5.43 4.66
CA GLU A 594 -17.26 4.98 3.28
C GLU A 594 -18.56 4.43 2.69
N ALA A 595 -19.38 3.71 3.47
CA ALA A 595 -20.70 3.28 3.03
C ALA A 595 -21.60 4.49 2.69
N LEU A 596 -21.58 5.55 3.51
CA LEU A 596 -22.27 6.81 3.20
C LEU A 596 -21.73 7.42 1.90
N GLY A 597 -20.41 7.44 1.71
CA GLY A 597 -19.77 7.89 0.47
C GLY A 597 -20.29 7.15 -0.76
N VAL A 598 -20.34 5.81 -0.70
CA VAL A 598 -20.90 4.96 -1.75
C VAL A 598 -22.37 5.29 -2.03
N ALA A 599 -23.19 5.49 -1.00
CA ALA A 599 -24.62 5.70 -1.16
C ALA A 599 -25.02 7.13 -1.53
N LEU A 600 -24.20 8.14 -1.21
CA LEU A 600 -24.47 9.55 -1.47
C LEU A 600 -23.86 10.05 -2.79
N ARG A 601 -22.87 9.35 -3.32
CA ARG A 601 -22.21 9.70 -4.59
C ARG A 601 -23.21 9.80 -5.73
N GLY A 602 -23.13 10.90 -6.49
CA GLY A 602 -23.94 11.12 -7.70
C GLY A 602 -25.41 11.49 -7.45
N ARG A 603 -25.81 11.79 -6.20
CA ARG A 603 -27.16 12.29 -5.90
C ARG A 603 -27.36 13.75 -6.32
N GLU A 604 -28.63 14.17 -6.34
CA GLU A 604 -29.03 15.51 -6.78
C GLU A 604 -28.40 16.61 -5.90
N PRO A 605 -27.82 17.67 -6.51
CA PRO A 605 -27.15 18.75 -5.78
C PRO A 605 -27.97 19.39 -4.66
N GLY A 606 -29.28 19.59 -4.87
CA GLY A 606 -30.17 20.19 -3.87
C GLY A 606 -30.36 19.34 -2.61
N TYR A 607 -30.34 18.01 -2.76
CA TYR A 607 -30.39 17.08 -1.62
C TYR A 607 -29.07 17.10 -0.86
N LEU A 608 -27.94 16.98 -1.58
CA LEU A 608 -26.61 17.01 -0.99
C LEU A 608 -26.34 18.32 -0.22
N ALA A 609 -26.67 19.47 -0.81
CA ALA A 609 -26.55 20.76 -0.14
C ALA A 609 -27.39 20.85 1.15
N GLY A 610 -28.54 20.17 1.21
CA GLY A 610 -29.39 20.10 2.40
C GLY A 610 -28.73 19.39 3.58
N LEU A 611 -27.80 18.46 3.34
CA LEU A 611 -27.02 17.80 4.40
C LEU A 611 -26.02 18.75 5.09
N PHE A 612 -25.71 19.88 4.46
CA PHE A 612 -24.70 20.84 4.91
C PHE A 612 -25.32 22.20 5.30
N ASP A 613 -26.53 22.22 5.86
CA ASP A 613 -27.15 23.44 6.42
C ASP A 613 -26.67 23.77 7.85
N GLY A 614 -25.91 22.87 8.47
CA GLY A 614 -25.38 22.99 9.83
C GLY A 614 -26.30 22.42 10.91
N THR A 615 -27.31 21.62 10.55
CA THR A 615 -28.26 21.03 11.50
C THR A 615 -28.22 19.50 11.58
N LEU A 616 -27.55 18.81 10.63
CA LEU A 616 -27.53 17.34 10.52
C LEU A 616 -27.07 16.64 11.81
N TYR A 617 -26.05 17.18 12.47
CA TYR A 617 -25.50 16.65 13.73
C TYR A 617 -25.91 17.49 14.94
N GLY A 618 -27.09 18.11 14.88
CA GLY A 618 -27.51 19.19 15.77
C GLY A 618 -27.06 20.56 15.28
N ASN A 619 -27.53 21.62 15.94
CA ASN A 619 -27.17 22.99 15.57
C ASN A 619 -25.66 23.21 15.77
N LEU A 620 -24.94 23.39 14.66
CA LEU A 620 -23.50 23.61 14.66
C LEU A 620 -23.17 25.03 15.17
N ASP A 621 -22.77 25.11 16.44
CA ASP A 621 -22.17 26.30 17.05
C ASP A 621 -20.69 26.37 16.67
N LEU A 622 -20.37 27.15 15.64
CA LEU A 622 -19.01 27.26 15.12
C LEU A 622 -18.05 27.94 16.09
N ASP A 623 -18.53 28.86 16.92
CA ASP A 623 -17.68 29.59 17.87
C ASP A 623 -17.24 28.66 19.01
N ALA A 624 -18.13 27.77 19.45
CA ALA A 624 -17.79 26.73 20.43
C ALA A 624 -16.97 25.58 19.81
N ALA A 625 -17.36 25.11 18.62
CA ALA A 625 -16.77 23.91 18.03
C ALA A 625 -15.40 24.15 17.39
N GLY A 626 -15.17 25.33 16.80
CA GLY A 626 -13.92 25.69 16.11
C GLY A 626 -12.70 25.79 17.04
N GLY A 627 -12.94 25.96 18.35
CA GLY A 627 -11.90 26.00 19.39
C GLY A 627 -11.46 24.63 19.93
N THR A 628 -12.02 23.51 19.44
CA THR A 628 -11.77 22.18 20.02
C THR A 628 -10.45 21.59 19.52
N SER A 629 -9.56 21.16 20.41
CA SER A 629 -8.28 20.51 20.08
C SER A 629 -8.29 18.98 20.11
N SER A 630 -9.35 18.37 20.63
CA SER A 630 -9.51 16.91 20.71
C SER A 630 -10.80 16.50 20.01
N ALA A 631 -10.73 16.41 18.68
CA ALA A 631 -11.80 15.88 17.86
C ALA A 631 -11.23 14.83 16.91
N ALA A 632 -11.99 13.79 16.66
CA ALA A 632 -11.66 12.84 15.60
C ALA A 632 -11.75 13.60 14.27
N LEU A 633 -10.73 13.57 13.40
CA LEU A 633 -10.73 14.23 12.08
C LEU A 633 -10.24 13.32 10.93
N PRO A 634 -10.70 13.52 9.68
CA PRO A 634 -10.20 12.77 8.52
C PRO A 634 -8.73 13.12 8.19
N PRO A 635 -7.97 12.21 7.56
CA PRO A 635 -8.18 10.77 7.55
C PRO A 635 -7.82 10.25 8.95
N TYR A 636 -8.75 9.54 9.60
CA TYR A 636 -8.70 9.35 11.05
C TYR A 636 -7.53 8.51 11.59
N PHE A 637 -6.61 8.00 10.75
CA PHE A 637 -5.38 7.26 11.12
C PHE A 637 -4.22 7.50 10.13
N PRO A 638 -2.96 7.20 10.51
CA PRO A 638 -1.83 7.22 9.59
C PRO A 638 -1.96 6.12 8.52
N VAL A 639 -2.07 6.56 7.27
CA VAL A 639 -2.26 5.76 6.04
C VAL A 639 -0.95 5.27 5.41
N ASP A 640 0.14 5.59 6.10
CA ASP A 640 1.53 5.36 5.74
C ASP A 640 2.18 4.28 6.64
N ARG A 641 1.45 3.72 7.59
CA ARG A 641 1.93 2.61 8.44
C ARG A 641 1.48 1.26 7.91
N ASN A 642 2.40 0.30 8.00
CA ASN A 642 2.15 -1.13 7.79
C ASN A 642 1.36 -1.78 8.95
N GLU A 643 0.97 -1.01 9.97
CA GLU A 643 0.26 -1.50 11.17
C GLU A 643 -1.24 -1.71 10.90
N ALA A 644 -1.95 -2.28 11.89
CA ALA A 644 -3.41 -2.35 11.88
C ALA A 644 -4.01 -0.96 11.66
N PHE A 645 -5.08 -0.85 10.87
CA PHE A 645 -5.77 0.43 10.70
C PHE A 645 -6.26 0.95 12.06
N LEU A 646 -6.64 0.03 12.94
CA LEU A 646 -6.90 0.23 14.36
C LEU A 646 -6.56 -1.02 15.16
N ALA A 647 -5.72 -0.89 16.19
CA ALA A 647 -5.55 -1.96 17.16
C ALA A 647 -6.86 -2.15 17.95
N ALA A 648 -7.11 -3.36 18.44
CA ALA A 648 -8.30 -3.66 19.24
C ALA A 648 -8.38 -2.80 20.51
N THR A 649 -7.24 -2.30 20.99
CA THR A 649 -7.11 -1.50 22.22
C THR A 649 -7.15 0.02 22.00
N ASP A 650 -7.15 0.51 20.75
CA ASP A 650 -7.13 1.94 20.46
C ASP A 650 -8.41 2.65 20.91
N VAL A 651 -8.27 3.75 21.65
CA VAL A 651 -9.37 4.65 22.03
C VAL A 651 -9.33 5.91 21.17
N LEU A 652 -10.43 6.15 20.46
CA LEU A 652 -10.53 7.26 19.52
C LEU A 652 -10.94 8.56 20.20
N PRO A 653 -10.40 9.71 19.73
CA PRO A 653 -10.89 11.01 20.16
C PRO A 653 -12.42 11.11 20.00
N PRO A 654 -13.11 11.89 20.85
CA PRO A 654 -14.54 12.10 20.66
C PRO A 654 -14.80 12.82 19.33
N ALA A 655 -15.90 12.48 18.66
CA ALA A 655 -16.39 13.29 17.55
C ALA A 655 -17.35 14.37 18.07
N ASN A 656 -17.31 15.55 17.46
CA ASN A 656 -18.26 16.63 17.71
C ASN A 656 -19.01 16.98 16.41
N ALA A 657 -19.99 17.88 16.49
CA ALA A 657 -20.80 18.22 15.30
C ALA A 657 -19.95 18.77 14.15
N LEU A 658 -18.90 19.54 14.44
CA LEU A 658 -17.99 20.08 13.43
C LEU A 658 -17.19 18.98 12.75
N SER A 659 -16.61 18.06 13.52
CA SER A 659 -15.75 17.00 12.98
C SER A 659 -16.54 15.96 12.19
N LYS A 660 -17.77 15.65 12.62
CA LYS A 660 -18.74 14.88 11.83
C LYS A 660 -19.12 15.57 10.53
N THR A 661 -19.32 16.89 10.58
CA THR A 661 -19.62 17.69 9.38
C THR A 661 -18.46 17.62 8.39
N LEU A 662 -17.23 17.89 8.83
CA LEU A 662 -16.03 17.80 8.00
C LEU A 662 -15.83 16.39 7.45
N GLY A 663 -16.03 15.35 8.26
CA GLY A 663 -15.94 13.96 7.82
C GLY A 663 -16.94 13.59 6.73
N LEU A 664 -18.18 14.08 6.80
CA LEU A 664 -19.15 13.85 5.73
C LEU A 664 -18.82 14.68 4.47
N MET A 665 -18.40 15.94 4.63
CA MET A 665 -17.98 16.78 3.50
C MET A 665 -16.84 16.13 2.72
N TRP A 666 -15.92 15.49 3.45
CA TRP A 666 -14.79 14.76 2.92
C TRP A 666 -15.18 13.62 1.97
N GLN A 667 -16.42 13.12 2.00
CA GLN A 667 -16.90 12.08 1.06
C GLN A 667 -17.60 12.62 -0.19
N ILE A 668 -18.04 13.89 -0.21
CA ILE A 668 -18.93 14.40 -1.25
C ILE A 668 -18.16 15.01 -2.44
N HIS A 669 -17.02 15.65 -2.19
CA HIS A 669 -16.10 16.25 -3.18
C HIS A 669 -16.71 17.33 -4.11
N GLY A 670 -17.99 17.66 -3.93
CA GLY A 670 -18.72 18.61 -4.77
C GLY A 670 -18.83 20.00 -4.15
N PRO A 671 -19.18 21.02 -4.96
CA PRO A 671 -19.35 22.40 -4.50
C PRO A 671 -20.48 22.58 -3.47
N GLU A 672 -21.36 21.58 -3.29
CA GLU A 672 -22.47 21.59 -2.34
C GLU A 672 -22.03 21.80 -0.89
N VAL A 673 -20.78 21.47 -0.55
CA VAL A 673 -20.24 21.65 0.81
C VAL A 673 -19.79 23.10 1.09
N LEU A 674 -19.48 23.88 0.04
CA LEU A 674 -18.85 25.19 0.14
C LEU A 674 -19.63 26.22 0.97
N PRO A 675 -20.97 26.32 0.91
CA PRO A 675 -21.72 27.30 1.69
C PRO A 675 -21.53 27.18 3.21
N LEU A 676 -21.31 25.96 3.72
CA LEU A 676 -21.02 25.74 5.13
C LEU A 676 -19.52 25.76 5.39
N LEU A 677 -18.70 25.18 4.50
CA LEU A 677 -17.25 25.17 4.64
C LEU A 677 -16.65 26.60 4.73
N THR A 678 -17.13 27.53 3.91
CA THR A 678 -16.72 28.96 3.96
C THR A 678 -17.04 29.64 5.30
N ARG A 679 -18.10 29.21 5.99
CA ARG A 679 -18.40 29.69 7.36
C ARG A 679 -17.52 29.03 8.42
N ILE A 680 -17.09 27.80 8.17
CA ILE A 680 -16.24 27.00 9.06
C ILE A 680 -14.81 27.53 9.05
N LEU A 681 -14.19 27.65 7.87
CA LEU A 681 -12.76 27.96 7.67
C LEU A 681 -12.21 29.09 8.57
N PRO A 682 -12.84 30.27 8.69
CA PRO A 682 -12.31 31.39 9.50
C PRO A 682 -12.43 31.18 11.02
N ARG A 683 -13.14 30.15 11.49
CA ARG A 683 -13.42 29.90 12.92
C ARG A 683 -12.59 28.77 13.52
N LEU A 684 -11.72 28.15 12.72
CA LEU A 684 -10.91 27.00 13.15
C LEU A 684 -9.67 27.49 13.89
N ALA A 685 -9.58 27.21 15.19
CA ALA A 685 -8.47 27.63 16.03
C ALA A 685 -7.29 26.64 16.05
N THR A 686 -7.50 25.40 15.61
CA THR A 686 -6.50 24.33 15.71
C THR A 686 -6.05 23.89 14.31
N PRO A 687 -4.74 23.63 14.12
CA PRO A 687 -4.19 23.21 12.83
C PRO A 687 -4.80 21.92 12.29
N ASP A 688 -5.16 20.97 13.15
CA ASP A 688 -5.77 19.70 12.71
C ASP A 688 -7.13 19.95 12.07
N LEU A 689 -7.95 20.82 12.67
CA LEU A 689 -9.24 21.20 12.09
C LEU A 689 -9.05 21.97 10.78
N GLN A 690 -8.08 22.88 10.76
CA GLN A 690 -7.72 23.65 9.57
C GLN A 690 -7.29 22.73 8.42
N GLN A 691 -6.37 21.80 8.69
CA GLN A 691 -5.93 20.80 7.72
C GLN A 691 -7.10 19.94 7.24
N ALA A 692 -7.96 19.45 8.14
CA ALA A 692 -9.13 18.67 7.75
C ALA A 692 -10.08 19.45 6.83
N ALA A 693 -10.27 20.74 7.08
CA ALA A 693 -11.09 21.61 6.22
C ALA A 693 -10.41 21.90 4.88
N ASP A 694 -9.09 22.06 4.85
CA ASP A 694 -8.31 22.24 3.63
C ASP A 694 -8.27 20.97 2.78
N ASP A 695 -8.18 19.80 3.42
CA ASP A 695 -8.25 18.51 2.75
C ASP A 695 -9.59 18.36 2.05
N VAL A 696 -10.70 18.76 2.69
CA VAL A 696 -12.02 18.81 2.04
C VAL A 696 -12.01 19.78 0.85
N LEU A 697 -11.49 20.99 1.04
CA LEU A 697 -11.50 22.03 0.02
C LEU A 697 -10.65 21.68 -1.20
N SER A 698 -9.47 21.09 -0.99
CA SER A 698 -8.51 20.72 -2.03
C SER A 698 -9.04 19.63 -2.97
N GLN A 699 -10.04 18.87 -2.54
CA GLN A 699 -10.70 17.85 -3.35
C GLN A 699 -11.79 18.41 -4.27
N ILE A 700 -12.21 19.66 -4.04
CA ILE A 700 -13.23 20.31 -4.84
C ILE A 700 -12.59 20.79 -6.14
N THR A 701 -13.00 20.20 -7.25
CA THR A 701 -12.53 20.56 -8.59
C THR A 701 -13.24 21.80 -9.14
N ASP A 702 -14.40 22.15 -8.60
CA ASP A 702 -15.16 23.34 -9.03
C ASP A 702 -14.41 24.65 -8.70
N PRO A 703 -14.28 25.61 -9.65
CA PRO A 703 -13.56 26.88 -9.44
C PRO A 703 -14.06 27.74 -8.29
N SER A 704 -15.28 27.52 -7.79
CA SER A 704 -15.79 28.24 -6.61
C SER A 704 -14.98 27.98 -5.34
N GLY A 705 -14.17 26.92 -5.28
CA GLY A 705 -13.18 26.70 -4.23
C GLY A 705 -12.12 27.81 -4.14
N ALA A 706 -11.66 28.35 -5.28
CA ALA A 706 -10.70 29.46 -5.29
C ALA A 706 -11.31 30.73 -4.67
N LEU A 707 -12.61 30.95 -4.88
CA LEU A 707 -13.33 32.09 -4.32
C LEU A 707 -13.45 31.99 -2.80
N ALA A 708 -13.70 30.78 -2.29
CA ALA A 708 -13.71 30.50 -0.86
C ALA A 708 -12.36 30.82 -0.19
N LEU A 709 -11.24 30.47 -0.83
CA LEU A 709 -9.90 30.81 -0.32
C LEU A 709 -9.58 32.30 -0.42
N ALA A 710 -9.97 32.95 -1.52
CA ALA A 710 -9.77 34.38 -1.67
C ALA A 710 -10.52 35.17 -0.59
N ASP A 711 -11.76 34.78 -0.26
CA ASP A 711 -12.54 35.39 0.81
C ASP A 711 -11.91 35.10 2.19
N LEU A 712 -11.43 33.87 2.43
CA LEU A 712 -10.73 33.49 3.67
C LEU A 712 -9.47 34.33 3.92
N LEU A 713 -8.69 34.65 2.88
CA LEU A 713 -7.46 35.46 3.00
C LEU A 713 -7.70 36.87 3.56
N PHE A 714 -8.93 37.39 3.50
CA PHE A 714 -9.29 38.67 4.10
C PHE A 714 -9.82 38.55 5.55
N GLU A 715 -10.00 37.33 6.05
CA GLU A 715 -10.53 37.04 7.39
C GLU A 715 -9.47 36.48 8.36
N ILE A 716 -8.30 36.07 7.86
CA ILE A 716 -7.19 35.53 8.66
C ILE A 716 -6.11 36.59 8.88
N ASP A 717 -5.47 36.54 10.05
CA ASP A 717 -4.35 37.43 10.45
C ASP A 717 -3.09 36.64 10.86
N ASP A 718 -3.07 35.30 10.66
CA ASP A 718 -1.91 34.43 10.95
C ASP A 718 -1.08 34.23 9.68
N PRO A 719 0.15 34.79 9.60
CA PRO A 719 0.97 34.68 8.39
C PRO A 719 1.31 33.25 7.99
N VAL A 720 1.36 32.31 8.93
CA VAL A 720 1.59 30.89 8.59
C VAL A 720 0.39 30.32 7.85
N ARG A 721 -0.83 30.64 8.33
CA ARG A 721 -2.08 30.23 7.72
C ARG A 721 -2.31 30.88 6.36
N GLU A 722 -1.98 32.17 6.24
CA GLU A 722 -2.06 32.91 4.98
C GLU A 722 -1.18 32.26 3.91
N ARG A 723 0.07 31.93 4.24
CA ARG A 723 0.99 31.23 3.31
C ARG A 723 0.43 29.89 2.84
N GLN A 724 -0.13 29.07 3.75
CA GLN A 724 -0.74 27.77 3.40
C GLN A 724 -1.93 27.92 2.45
N VAL A 725 -2.80 28.90 2.71
CA VAL A 725 -3.96 29.19 1.88
C VAL A 725 -3.52 29.71 0.50
N LEU A 726 -2.53 30.60 0.45
CA LEU A 726 -1.98 31.14 -0.80
C LEU A 726 -1.28 30.07 -1.64
N ASP A 727 -0.54 29.17 -1.01
CA ASP A 727 0.08 28.03 -1.68
C ASP A 727 -0.99 27.12 -2.34
N THR A 728 -2.02 26.75 -1.58
CA THR A 728 -3.14 25.95 -2.10
C THR A 728 -3.84 26.67 -3.25
N LEU A 729 -4.12 27.96 -3.09
CA LEU A 729 -4.72 28.78 -4.14
C LEU A 729 -3.86 28.81 -5.41
N GLY A 730 -2.55 29.09 -5.28
CA GLY A 730 -1.60 29.14 -6.39
C GLY A 730 -1.53 27.83 -7.16
N ARG A 731 -1.37 26.70 -6.45
CA ARG A 731 -1.32 25.36 -7.06
C ARG A 731 -2.60 24.97 -7.79
N ARG A 732 -3.77 25.37 -7.29
CA ARG A 732 -5.05 25.01 -7.91
C ARG A 732 -5.41 25.94 -9.07
N LEU A 733 -4.94 27.20 -9.05
CA LEU A 733 -5.14 28.16 -10.14
C LEU A 733 -4.38 27.79 -11.42
N SER A 734 -3.27 27.04 -11.33
CA SER A 734 -2.60 26.49 -12.51
C SER A 734 -3.35 25.32 -13.15
N GLY A 735 -4.27 24.68 -12.40
CA GLY A 735 -5.06 23.51 -12.80
C GLY A 735 -6.57 23.74 -12.79
N ASP A 736 -7.31 22.93 -12.02
CA ASP A 736 -8.79 22.86 -12.01
C ASP A 736 -9.48 24.21 -11.76
N TRP A 737 -8.85 25.14 -11.04
CA TRP A 737 -9.43 26.44 -10.70
C TRP A 737 -9.00 27.59 -11.62
N ARG A 738 -8.34 27.29 -12.74
CA ARG A 738 -7.84 28.31 -13.68
C ARG A 738 -8.90 29.34 -14.10
N GLU A 739 -10.16 28.94 -14.24
CA GLU A 739 -11.25 29.84 -14.61
C GLU A 739 -11.52 30.96 -13.58
N ALA A 740 -11.07 30.78 -12.33
CA ALA A 740 -11.21 31.79 -11.26
C ALA A 740 -10.05 32.80 -11.20
N ALA A 741 -8.99 32.65 -12.00
CA ALA A 741 -7.80 33.50 -11.94
C ALA A 741 -8.11 35.00 -12.14
N ASP A 742 -9.06 35.30 -13.03
CA ASP A 742 -9.48 36.67 -13.36
C ASP A 742 -10.60 37.21 -12.42
N ASP A 743 -11.06 36.43 -11.42
CA ASP A 743 -12.06 36.93 -10.47
C ASP A 743 -11.46 38.09 -9.65
N PRO A 744 -12.18 39.23 -9.52
CA PRO A 744 -11.68 40.39 -8.78
C PRO A 744 -11.26 40.09 -7.34
N ARG A 745 -11.91 39.13 -6.66
CA ARG A 745 -11.57 38.73 -5.29
C ARG A 745 -10.23 38.01 -5.24
N VAL A 746 -10.01 37.06 -6.15
CA VAL A 746 -8.75 36.31 -6.28
C VAL A 746 -7.61 37.27 -6.59
N SER A 747 -7.80 38.14 -7.57
CA SER A 747 -6.80 39.16 -7.94
C SER A 747 -6.49 40.13 -6.79
N GLN A 748 -7.49 40.53 -6.01
CA GLN A 748 -7.28 41.40 -4.86
C GLN A 748 -6.49 40.70 -3.75
N ALA A 749 -6.80 39.43 -3.47
CA ALA A 749 -6.11 38.65 -2.44
C ALA A 749 -4.63 38.44 -2.78
N ILE A 750 -4.33 38.09 -4.04
CA ILE A 750 -2.96 37.94 -4.53
C ILE A 750 -2.16 39.25 -4.39
N ARG A 751 -2.75 40.39 -4.77
CA ARG A 751 -2.08 41.70 -4.64
C ARG A 751 -1.78 42.05 -3.18
N ALA A 752 -2.74 41.80 -2.28
CA ALA A 752 -2.54 42.03 -0.85
C ALA A 752 -1.39 41.17 -0.29
N ALA A 753 -1.32 39.90 -0.71
CA ALA A 753 -0.26 38.99 -0.30
C ALA A 753 1.14 39.42 -0.77
N ILE A 754 1.25 39.98 -1.99
CA ILE A 754 2.52 40.52 -2.52
C ILE A 754 3.00 41.73 -1.70
N ASP A 755 2.08 42.59 -1.28
CA ASP A 755 2.41 43.81 -0.55
C ASP A 755 2.95 43.51 0.87
N PHE A 756 2.50 42.41 1.48
CA PHE A 756 2.87 42.04 2.85
C PHE A 756 4.14 41.16 2.92
N ALA A 757 5.10 41.53 3.76
CA ALA A 757 6.44 40.92 3.77
C ALA A 757 6.43 39.42 4.11
N ASP A 758 5.54 38.99 5.01
CA ASP A 758 5.51 37.61 5.52
C ASP A 758 4.84 36.61 4.54
N THR A 759 4.10 37.09 3.54
CA THR A 759 3.36 36.29 2.54
C THR A 759 3.83 36.53 1.11
N ARG A 760 4.83 37.39 0.95
CA ARG A 760 5.21 37.95 -0.35
C ARG A 760 5.64 36.87 -1.34
N ALA A 761 6.39 35.87 -0.90
CA ALA A 761 6.89 34.82 -1.78
C ALA A 761 5.73 34.00 -2.36
N GLU A 762 4.76 33.63 -1.51
CA GLU A 762 3.57 32.87 -1.88
C GLU A 762 2.62 33.70 -2.75
N GLY A 763 2.45 34.99 -2.44
CA GLY A 763 1.69 35.92 -3.29
C GLY A 763 2.29 36.07 -4.69
N ILE A 764 3.62 36.11 -4.80
CA ILE A 764 4.34 36.14 -6.08
C ILE A 764 4.14 34.82 -6.85
N ALA A 765 4.19 33.67 -6.16
CA ALA A 765 3.95 32.37 -6.77
C ALA A 765 2.49 32.23 -7.27
N ALA A 766 1.50 32.65 -6.46
CA ALA A 766 0.10 32.66 -6.86
C ALA A 766 -0.16 33.60 -8.04
N ALA A 767 0.48 34.77 -8.08
CA ALA A 767 0.44 35.67 -9.24
C ALA A 767 1.05 35.04 -10.49
N ALA A 768 2.14 34.27 -10.35
CA ALA A 768 2.72 33.55 -11.49
C ALA A 768 1.76 32.49 -12.04
N ALA A 769 1.03 31.79 -11.16
CA ALA A 769 0.09 30.74 -11.52
C ALA A 769 -1.11 31.23 -12.35
N THR A 770 -1.50 32.50 -12.24
CA THR A 770 -2.57 33.08 -13.07
C THR A 770 -2.13 33.27 -14.53
N GLY A 771 -0.82 33.43 -14.77
CA GLY A 771 -0.28 33.81 -16.08
C GLY A 771 -0.57 35.26 -16.48
N ASP A 772 -1.07 36.10 -15.55
CA ASP A 772 -1.46 37.49 -15.84
C ASP A 772 -0.24 38.42 -15.88
N PRO A 773 0.10 39.03 -17.04
CA PRO A 773 1.26 39.90 -17.18
C PRO A 773 1.18 41.18 -16.32
N ASP A 774 0.00 41.57 -15.81
CA ASP A 774 -0.17 42.78 -15.00
C ASP A 774 0.59 42.73 -13.66
N TYR A 775 0.99 41.53 -13.20
CA TYR A 775 1.82 41.36 -12.00
C TYR A 775 3.32 41.59 -12.26
N ALA A 776 3.77 41.53 -13.51
CA ALA A 776 5.19 41.43 -13.85
C ALA A 776 6.02 42.65 -13.39
N ASP A 777 5.50 43.86 -13.51
CA ASP A 777 6.23 45.08 -13.13
C ASP A 777 6.45 45.17 -11.62
N ALA A 778 5.44 44.78 -10.83
CA ALA A 778 5.54 44.73 -9.37
C ALA A 778 6.55 43.67 -8.91
N ILE A 779 6.48 42.47 -9.50
CA ILE A 779 7.39 41.36 -9.19
C ILE A 779 8.84 41.72 -9.54
N MET A 780 9.07 42.39 -10.66
CA MET A 780 10.41 42.81 -11.10
C MET A 780 11.09 43.78 -10.12
N ALA A 781 10.33 44.53 -9.32
CA ALA A 781 10.90 45.40 -8.30
C ALA A 781 11.64 44.59 -7.21
N PHE A 782 11.10 43.42 -6.81
CA PHE A 782 11.71 42.58 -5.77
C PHE A 782 13.00 41.91 -6.23
N VAL A 783 13.12 41.54 -7.51
CA VAL A 783 14.39 41.01 -8.05
C VAL A 783 15.53 42.03 -7.94
N LYS A 784 15.20 43.32 -8.13
CA LYS A 784 16.15 44.45 -8.10
C LYS A 784 16.47 44.94 -6.68
N ASP A 785 15.70 44.52 -5.68
CA ASP A 785 15.88 44.93 -4.29
C ASP A 785 16.84 43.97 -3.58
N ASP A 786 18.09 44.38 -3.41
CA ASP A 786 19.10 43.59 -2.69
C ASP A 786 18.81 43.48 -1.17
N SER A 787 17.84 44.22 -0.64
CA SER A 787 17.37 44.09 0.75
C SER A 787 16.21 43.10 0.92
N ALA A 788 15.60 42.65 -0.18
CA ALA A 788 14.60 41.59 -0.14
C ALA A 788 15.24 40.25 0.24
N SER A 789 14.50 39.41 0.98
CA SER A 789 14.98 38.10 1.39
C SER A 789 15.25 37.18 0.18
N THR A 790 16.21 36.27 0.32
CA THR A 790 16.56 35.31 -0.73
C THR A 790 15.35 34.52 -1.27
N PRO A 791 14.43 33.99 -0.43
CA PRO A 791 13.22 33.30 -0.92
C PRO A 791 12.32 34.20 -1.78
N VAL A 792 12.09 35.45 -1.39
CA VAL A 792 11.29 36.41 -2.17
C VAL A 792 11.93 36.70 -3.51
N ARG A 793 13.26 36.86 -3.56
CA ARG A 793 13.99 37.13 -4.79
C ARG A 793 13.97 35.93 -5.73
N ILE A 794 14.09 34.71 -5.22
CA ILE A 794 13.96 33.47 -6.00
C ILE A 794 12.55 33.36 -6.58
N ALA A 795 11.50 33.47 -5.75
CA ALA A 795 10.12 33.42 -6.20
C ALA A 795 9.83 34.48 -7.27
N ALA A 796 10.37 35.69 -7.11
CA ALA A 796 10.23 36.77 -8.09
C ALA A 796 10.93 36.48 -9.42
N VAL A 797 12.13 35.90 -9.37
CA VAL A 797 12.87 35.47 -10.56
C VAL A 797 12.07 34.42 -11.33
N GLU A 798 11.61 33.38 -10.66
CA GLU A 798 10.86 32.27 -11.27
C GLU A 798 9.50 32.74 -11.83
N ALA A 799 8.78 33.57 -11.08
CA ALA A 799 7.52 34.16 -11.52
C ALA A 799 7.65 34.99 -12.82
N LEU A 800 8.74 35.74 -12.99
CA LEU A 800 8.97 36.51 -14.21
C LEU A 800 9.17 35.63 -15.45
N GLY A 801 9.71 34.42 -15.29
CA GLY A 801 9.80 33.42 -16.35
C GLY A 801 8.43 32.99 -16.83
N ARG A 802 7.59 32.53 -15.89
CA ARG A 802 6.22 32.08 -16.14
C ARG A 802 5.35 33.17 -16.77
N LEU A 803 5.45 34.41 -16.28
CA LEU A 803 4.73 35.57 -16.81
C LEU A 803 5.30 36.10 -18.15
N LYS A 804 6.47 35.60 -18.59
CA LYS A 804 7.16 35.99 -19.84
C LYS A 804 7.37 37.50 -19.97
N SER A 805 7.81 38.15 -18.89
CA SER A 805 7.98 39.61 -18.86
C SER A 805 9.13 40.09 -19.76
N GLY A 806 8.86 41.07 -20.63
CA GLY A 806 9.82 41.59 -21.61
C GLY A 806 11.08 42.25 -21.01
N GLY A 807 11.06 42.67 -19.73
CA GLY A 807 12.20 43.26 -19.04
C GLY A 807 13.02 42.29 -18.17
N ALA A 808 12.55 41.05 -17.98
CA ALA A 808 13.16 40.09 -17.06
C ALA A 808 14.50 39.53 -17.59
N ARG A 809 14.57 39.20 -18.88
CA ARG A 809 15.76 38.60 -19.50
C ARG A 809 17.06 39.38 -19.24
N PRO A 810 17.19 40.67 -19.62
CA PRO A 810 18.44 41.40 -19.41
C PRO A 810 18.80 41.58 -17.94
N LEU A 811 17.80 41.54 -17.04
CA LEU A 811 18.01 41.61 -15.60
C LEU A 811 18.63 40.30 -15.07
N LEU A 812 18.06 39.16 -15.44
CA LEU A 812 18.53 37.84 -15.04
C LEU A 812 19.94 37.53 -15.60
N GLU A 813 20.20 37.88 -16.87
CA GLU A 813 21.53 37.74 -17.48
C GLU A 813 22.60 38.53 -16.68
N ALA A 814 22.26 39.75 -16.23
CA ALA A 814 23.15 40.57 -15.42
C ALA A 814 23.36 40.04 -13.98
N MET A 815 22.47 39.19 -13.46
CA MET A 815 22.64 38.53 -12.15
C MET A 815 23.63 37.39 -12.26
N VAL A 816 23.47 36.52 -13.26
CA VAL A 816 24.39 35.41 -13.56
C VAL A 816 25.83 35.92 -13.75
N GLU A 817 26.03 36.99 -14.53
CA GLU A 817 27.36 37.56 -14.78
C GLU A 817 28.00 38.22 -13.55
N ARG A 818 27.21 38.75 -12.60
CA ARG A 818 27.75 39.38 -11.37
C ARG A 818 28.41 38.35 -10.45
N VAL A 819 27.89 37.13 -10.40
CA VAL A 819 28.37 36.06 -9.50
C VAL A 819 29.73 35.51 -9.91
N LYS A 820 30.07 35.60 -11.20
CA LYS A 820 31.44 35.35 -11.71
C LYS A 820 32.51 36.18 -11.00
N GLN A 821 32.14 37.34 -10.46
CA GLN A 821 33.08 38.26 -9.79
C GLN A 821 33.16 38.06 -8.28
N SER A 822 32.18 37.39 -7.65
CA SER A 822 32.08 37.21 -6.20
C SER A 822 32.61 35.86 -5.70
N GLY A 823 32.65 34.82 -6.55
CA GLY A 823 33.31 33.53 -6.28
C GLY A 823 32.58 32.58 -5.32
N GLY A 824 31.43 32.96 -4.77
CA GLY A 824 30.57 32.13 -3.91
C GLY A 824 29.30 31.65 -4.61
N SER A 825 28.63 30.63 -4.06
CA SER A 825 27.28 30.24 -4.51
C SER A 825 26.27 31.35 -4.17
N ASP A 826 25.36 31.60 -5.10
CA ASP A 826 24.28 32.58 -4.97
C ASP A 826 22.98 31.92 -5.47
N PRO A 827 22.12 31.47 -4.54
CA PRO A 827 20.87 30.79 -4.87
C PRO A 827 19.94 31.60 -5.80
N VAL A 828 20.00 32.94 -5.74
CA VAL A 828 19.16 33.80 -6.59
C VAL A 828 19.69 33.81 -8.03
N ALA A 829 21.01 33.78 -8.21
CA ALA A 829 21.62 33.68 -9.54
C ALA A 829 21.48 32.28 -10.15
N GLU A 830 21.48 31.23 -9.32
CA GLU A 830 21.16 29.87 -9.73
C GLU A 830 19.70 29.78 -10.21
N ALA A 831 18.75 30.33 -9.46
CA ALA A 831 17.36 30.48 -9.91
C ALA A 831 17.26 31.29 -11.21
N ALA A 832 18.00 32.41 -11.33
CA ALA A 832 18.01 33.22 -12.54
C ALA A 832 18.48 32.42 -13.76
N LEU A 833 19.56 31.64 -13.61
CA LEU A 833 20.06 30.78 -14.67
C LEU A 833 19.04 29.72 -15.11
N ARG A 834 18.32 29.14 -14.14
CA ARG A 834 17.24 28.17 -14.37
C ARG A 834 16.07 28.78 -15.15
N THR A 835 15.73 30.04 -14.90
CA THR A 835 14.58 30.74 -15.52
C THR A 835 14.88 31.35 -16.90
N LEU A 836 16.14 31.70 -17.20
CA LEU A 836 16.56 32.30 -18.48
C LEU A 836 16.05 31.57 -19.75
N PRO A 837 16.00 30.22 -19.82
CA PRO A 837 15.44 29.49 -20.96
C PRO A 837 13.98 29.83 -21.28
N GLU A 838 13.13 30.06 -20.27
CA GLU A 838 11.71 30.43 -20.46
C GLU A 838 11.54 31.79 -21.16
N LEU A 839 12.57 32.64 -21.07
CA LEU A 839 12.64 33.97 -21.67
C LEU A 839 13.39 33.99 -23.01
N GLY A 840 13.68 32.81 -23.60
CA GLY A 840 14.24 32.67 -24.94
C GLY A 840 15.74 33.01 -25.05
N VAL A 841 16.52 32.75 -24.00
CA VAL A 841 17.97 32.99 -23.95
C VAL A 841 18.76 32.02 -24.84
N ASP A 842 19.92 32.48 -25.32
CA ASP A 842 20.78 31.73 -26.22
C ASP A 842 21.39 30.52 -25.49
N ARG A 843 21.09 29.34 -26.03
CA ARG A 843 21.42 28.03 -25.46
C ARG A 843 22.92 27.77 -25.43
N ASP A 844 23.70 28.48 -26.24
CA ASP A 844 25.16 28.44 -26.21
C ASP A 844 25.76 29.08 -24.96
N GLN A 845 25.01 29.97 -24.30
CA GLN A 845 25.44 30.62 -23.07
C GLN A 845 25.50 29.63 -21.90
N LEU A 846 24.60 28.65 -21.82
CA LEU A 846 24.62 27.62 -20.77
C LEU A 846 25.87 26.73 -20.87
N ILE A 847 26.21 26.30 -22.09
CA ILE A 847 27.43 25.52 -22.36
C ILE A 847 28.69 26.34 -22.06
N ALA A 848 28.67 27.65 -22.34
CA ALA A 848 29.77 28.55 -22.03
C ALA A 848 29.96 28.73 -20.51
N ILE A 849 28.88 28.91 -19.75
CA ILE A 849 28.90 29.03 -18.29
C ILE A 849 29.43 27.75 -17.65
N LEU A 850 28.93 26.58 -18.07
CA LEU A 850 29.39 25.28 -17.61
C LEU A 850 30.90 25.07 -17.78
N ALA A 851 31.44 25.52 -18.92
CA ALA A 851 32.82 25.29 -19.32
C ALA A 851 33.81 26.31 -18.75
N ASP A 852 33.33 27.41 -18.16
CA ASP A 852 34.18 28.48 -17.64
C ASP A 852 34.39 28.30 -16.12
N PRO A 853 35.61 27.92 -15.68
CA PRO A 853 35.90 27.71 -14.25
C PRO A 853 35.87 29.01 -13.44
N GLY A 854 35.71 30.18 -14.07
CA GLY A 854 35.45 31.44 -13.39
C GLY A 854 34.06 31.53 -12.76
N TYR A 855 33.12 30.65 -13.12
CA TYR A 855 31.83 30.53 -12.46
C TYR A 855 31.90 29.55 -11.27
N PRO A 856 31.17 29.83 -10.16
CA PRO A 856 31.07 28.90 -9.02
C PRO A 856 30.48 27.54 -9.43
N LEU A 857 30.86 26.48 -8.71
CA LEU A 857 30.43 25.12 -9.00
C LEU A 857 28.90 24.96 -8.99
N GLY A 858 28.19 25.60 -8.04
CA GLY A 858 26.72 25.58 -7.98
C GLY A 858 26.06 26.07 -9.27
N LEU A 859 26.52 27.21 -9.79
CA LEU A 859 26.02 27.79 -11.04
C LEU A 859 26.41 26.96 -12.28
N ARG A 860 27.58 26.32 -12.27
CA ARG A 860 28.02 25.42 -13.35
C ARG A 860 27.24 24.10 -13.34
N ARG A 861 26.87 23.57 -12.18
CA ARG A 861 25.95 22.44 -12.02
C ARG A 861 24.55 22.80 -12.49
N GLU A 862 24.06 23.98 -12.14
CA GLU A 862 22.77 24.48 -12.64
C GLU A 862 22.79 24.68 -14.16
N ALA A 863 23.90 25.18 -14.73
CA ALA A 863 24.10 25.25 -16.17
C ALA A 863 24.11 23.88 -16.84
N LEU A 864 24.73 22.86 -16.21
CA LEU A 864 24.72 21.48 -16.68
C LEU A 864 23.31 20.92 -16.69
N ARG A 865 22.60 21.04 -15.57
CA ARG A 865 21.19 20.64 -15.45
C ARG A 865 20.39 21.31 -16.55
N SER A 866 20.40 22.64 -16.60
CA SER A 866 19.74 23.47 -17.64
C SER A 866 20.06 23.07 -19.08
N ALA A 867 21.34 22.81 -19.41
CA ALA A 867 21.76 22.44 -20.76
C ALA A 867 21.44 20.97 -21.11
N SER A 868 21.40 20.08 -20.12
CA SER A 868 21.07 18.66 -20.33
C SER A 868 19.59 18.44 -20.66
N MET A 869 18.73 19.44 -20.43
CA MET A 869 17.27 19.38 -20.57
C MET A 869 16.78 19.37 -22.02
N GLN A 870 17.58 19.88 -22.95
CA GLN A 870 17.19 20.12 -24.32
C GLN A 870 18.01 19.24 -25.27
N VAL A 871 17.35 18.53 -26.18
CA VAL A 871 17.97 17.56 -27.12
C VAL A 871 19.19 18.15 -27.85
N GLU A 872 19.08 19.40 -28.31
CA GLU A 872 20.14 20.07 -29.07
C GLU A 872 21.39 20.34 -28.23
N THR A 873 21.24 20.89 -27.01
CA THR A 873 22.37 21.18 -26.11
C THR A 873 22.90 19.92 -25.44
N ALA A 874 22.06 18.94 -25.14
CA ALA A 874 22.48 17.61 -24.70
C ALA A 874 23.38 16.93 -25.75
N HIS A 875 23.04 17.02 -27.04
CA HIS A 875 23.91 16.55 -28.12
C HIS A 875 25.23 17.33 -28.24
N ARG A 876 25.27 18.61 -27.89
CA ARG A 876 26.50 19.41 -27.82
C ARG A 876 27.35 19.05 -26.60
N LEU A 877 26.73 18.81 -25.44
CA LEU A 877 27.39 18.27 -24.25
C LEU A 877 28.03 16.91 -24.53
N LEU A 878 27.29 16.03 -25.22
CA LEU A 878 27.81 14.75 -25.68
C LEU A 878 28.96 14.91 -26.67
N GLY A 879 28.87 15.87 -27.60
CA GLY A 879 29.98 16.19 -28.50
C GLY A 879 31.25 16.63 -27.75
N ARG A 880 31.11 17.37 -26.64
CA ARG A 880 32.23 17.72 -25.76
C ARG A 880 32.73 16.53 -24.95
N ALA A 881 31.84 15.68 -24.44
CA ALA A 881 32.22 14.45 -23.73
C ALA A 881 33.00 13.49 -24.64
N GLU A 882 32.55 13.31 -25.88
CA GLU A 882 33.25 12.55 -26.94
C GLU A 882 34.65 13.10 -27.24
N GLN A 883 34.85 14.42 -27.08
CA GLN A 883 36.13 15.11 -27.26
C GLN A 883 36.99 15.13 -25.99
N GLY A 884 36.47 14.65 -24.85
CA GLY A 884 37.15 14.72 -23.55
C GLY A 884 37.12 16.10 -22.89
N ASP A 885 36.33 17.04 -23.42
CA ASP A 885 36.28 18.46 -23.04
C ASP A 885 35.19 18.78 -21.99
N LEU A 886 34.64 17.75 -21.33
CA LEU A 886 33.69 17.91 -20.24
C LEU A 886 34.46 18.08 -18.91
N PRO A 887 34.16 19.11 -18.08
CA PRO A 887 34.84 19.33 -16.81
C PRO A 887 34.72 18.15 -15.83
N ASP A 888 35.83 17.74 -15.20
CA ASP A 888 35.90 16.56 -14.32
C ASP A 888 34.91 16.61 -13.15
N ASP A 889 34.72 17.79 -12.56
CA ASP A 889 33.82 18.07 -11.44
C ASP A 889 32.32 17.94 -11.78
N LEU A 890 31.99 17.81 -13.06
CA LEU A 890 30.64 17.71 -13.60
C LEU A 890 30.38 16.38 -14.34
N LYS A 891 31.40 15.54 -14.54
CA LYS A 891 31.30 14.31 -15.33
C LYS A 891 30.28 13.33 -14.77
N SER A 892 30.31 13.07 -13.46
CA SER A 892 29.39 12.11 -12.83
C SER A 892 27.93 12.53 -13.00
N GLU A 893 27.63 13.80 -12.72
CA GLU A 893 26.29 14.37 -12.87
C GLU A 893 25.84 14.38 -14.34
N ALA A 894 26.73 14.71 -15.27
CA ALA A 894 26.43 14.69 -16.71
C ALA A 894 26.19 13.27 -17.25
N THR A 895 26.96 12.28 -16.77
CA THR A 895 26.76 10.86 -17.09
C THR A 895 25.36 10.42 -16.68
N THR A 896 24.95 10.73 -15.44
CA THR A 896 23.60 10.41 -14.95
C THR A 896 22.53 11.10 -15.79
N LEU A 897 22.62 12.43 -15.98
CA LEU A 897 21.60 13.22 -16.69
C LEU A 897 21.45 12.83 -18.17
N LEU A 898 22.56 12.61 -18.89
CA LEU A 898 22.52 12.34 -20.34
C LEU A 898 22.14 10.89 -20.67
N ASN A 899 22.50 9.91 -19.83
CA ASN A 899 22.02 8.54 -19.99
C ASN A 899 20.54 8.40 -19.58
N ALA A 900 20.07 9.30 -18.71
CA ALA A 900 18.69 9.38 -18.27
C ALA A 900 17.79 10.25 -19.19
N HIS A 901 18.32 10.84 -20.26
CA HIS A 901 17.62 11.81 -21.11
C HIS A 901 16.31 11.27 -21.76
N PRO A 902 15.20 12.04 -21.92
CA PRO A 902 13.94 11.57 -22.54
C PRO A 902 14.09 11.25 -24.05
N ASP A 903 14.96 11.98 -24.75
CA ASP A 903 15.32 11.66 -26.14
C ASP A 903 16.21 10.41 -26.26
N GLN A 904 15.72 9.43 -27.03
CA GLN A 904 16.41 8.15 -27.28
C GLN A 904 17.77 8.33 -27.97
N GLY A 905 17.91 9.33 -28.85
CA GLY A 905 19.14 9.62 -29.57
C GLY A 905 20.24 10.15 -28.66
N VAL A 906 19.89 11.00 -27.69
CA VAL A 906 20.79 11.47 -26.63
C VAL A 906 21.24 10.30 -25.76
N ARG A 907 20.31 9.46 -25.26
CA ARG A 907 20.66 8.30 -24.42
C ARG A 907 21.63 7.35 -25.11
N ARG A 908 21.39 7.02 -26.37
CA ARG A 908 22.26 6.11 -27.13
C ARG A 908 23.68 6.66 -27.25
N ARG A 909 23.82 7.95 -27.55
CA ARG A 909 25.14 8.61 -27.63
C ARG A 909 25.79 8.75 -26.25
N ALA A 910 25.00 9.01 -25.21
CA ALA A 910 25.47 9.06 -23.82
C ALA A 910 26.04 7.71 -23.37
N ALA A 911 25.37 6.61 -23.69
CA ALA A 911 25.85 5.26 -23.38
C ALA A 911 27.23 4.95 -24.01
N GLU A 912 27.58 5.60 -25.12
CA GLU A 912 28.87 5.46 -25.79
C GLU A 912 29.93 6.46 -25.26
N ALA A 913 29.55 7.73 -25.08
CA ALA A 913 30.46 8.83 -24.74
C ALA A 913 30.69 9.01 -23.23
N LEU A 914 29.69 8.66 -22.44
CA LEU A 914 29.63 8.75 -20.98
C LEU A 914 28.97 7.47 -20.46
N PRO A 915 29.58 6.28 -20.67
CA PRO A 915 28.94 5.04 -20.26
C PRO A 915 28.62 5.09 -18.76
N LEU A 916 27.38 4.72 -18.41
CA LEU A 916 27.08 4.33 -17.04
C LEU A 916 28.08 3.24 -16.66
N ALA A 917 28.70 3.35 -15.49
CA ALA A 917 29.73 2.41 -15.07
C ALA A 917 29.17 0.98 -15.08
N GLY A 918 29.50 0.21 -16.11
CA GLY A 918 29.19 -1.20 -16.23
C GLY A 918 30.35 -2.05 -15.73
N ILE A 919 29.99 -3.12 -15.02
CA ILE A 919 30.77 -4.31 -14.63
C ILE A 919 32.11 -4.44 -15.38
N GLY A 920 33.23 -4.19 -14.71
CA GLY A 920 34.53 -4.55 -15.28
C GLY A 920 35.72 -3.80 -14.70
N GLY A 921 36.25 -4.29 -13.58
CA GLY A 921 37.57 -3.86 -13.10
C GLY A 921 37.91 -4.26 -11.66
N GLY A 922 36.93 -4.70 -10.89
CA GLY A 922 37.13 -5.14 -9.51
C GLY A 922 37.92 -6.45 -9.39
N ARG A 923 38.67 -6.58 -8.29
CA ARG A 923 39.37 -7.83 -7.94
C ARG A 923 38.40 -9.02 -8.00
N PRO A 924 38.84 -10.23 -8.43
CA PRO A 924 38.02 -11.42 -8.31
C PRO A 924 37.73 -11.69 -6.82
N LEU A 925 36.45 -11.91 -6.50
CA LEU A 925 36.02 -12.34 -5.17
C LEU A 925 36.15 -13.87 -5.06
N PRO A 926 36.38 -14.42 -3.85
CA PRO A 926 36.28 -15.84 -3.60
C PRO A 926 34.89 -16.38 -3.99
N PRO A 927 34.76 -17.70 -4.21
CA PRO A 927 33.46 -18.33 -4.42
C PRO A 927 32.45 -17.93 -3.34
N PHE A 928 31.20 -17.75 -3.75
CA PHE A 928 30.10 -17.31 -2.89
C PHE A 928 30.00 -18.16 -1.61
N GLU A 929 30.15 -19.47 -1.72
CA GLU A 929 30.05 -20.37 -0.57
C GLU A 929 31.27 -20.32 0.35
N GLU A 930 32.44 -19.94 -0.18
CA GLU A 930 33.62 -19.73 0.63
C GLU A 930 33.41 -18.51 1.54
N LEU A 931 32.86 -17.41 1.00
CA LEU A 931 32.54 -16.20 1.77
C LEU A 931 31.50 -16.49 2.88
N LEU A 932 30.43 -17.23 2.55
CA LEU A 932 29.38 -17.59 3.53
C LEU A 932 29.89 -18.52 4.65
N SER A 933 30.85 -19.40 4.35
CA SER A 933 31.42 -20.33 5.32
C SER A 933 32.38 -19.69 6.32
N ARG A 934 32.88 -18.49 6.01
CA ARG A 934 33.83 -17.78 6.87
C ARG A 934 33.09 -17.11 8.03
N GLN A 935 33.77 -17.05 9.18
CA GLN A 935 33.28 -16.38 10.37
C GLN A 935 33.93 -14.99 10.42
N GLY A 936 33.10 -13.96 10.44
CA GLY A 936 33.53 -12.56 10.53
C GLY A 936 33.46 -12.02 11.95
N ASP A 937 34.11 -10.89 12.17
CA ASP A 937 34.06 -10.08 13.37
C ASP A 937 33.05 -8.93 13.20
N PRO A 938 31.92 -8.91 13.93
CA PRO A 938 30.94 -7.84 13.86
C PRO A 938 31.48 -6.44 14.15
N GLU A 939 32.51 -6.31 15.00
CA GLU A 939 33.06 -4.99 15.35
C GLU A 939 33.91 -4.42 14.20
N ALA A 940 34.74 -5.26 13.57
CA ALA A 940 35.45 -4.91 12.34
C ALA A 940 34.46 -4.68 11.17
N GLY A 941 33.33 -5.38 11.16
CA GLY A 941 32.26 -5.19 10.20
C GLY A 941 31.56 -3.84 10.33
N ARG A 942 31.36 -3.38 11.55
CA ARG A 942 30.85 -2.03 11.86
C ARG A 942 31.80 -0.95 11.33
N GLU A 943 33.11 -1.14 11.47
CA GLU A 943 34.10 -0.25 10.87
C GLU A 943 34.04 -0.30 9.34
N ALA A 944 33.92 -1.49 8.73
CA ALA A 944 33.79 -1.64 7.28
C ALA A 944 32.53 -0.95 6.72
N PHE A 945 31.41 -1.02 7.45
CA PHE A 945 30.17 -0.30 7.13
C PHE A 945 30.38 1.22 7.09
N ALA A 946 31.18 1.76 8.01
CA ALA A 946 31.45 3.19 8.14
C ALA A 946 32.55 3.71 7.18
N SER A 947 33.53 2.87 6.81
CA SER A 947 34.84 3.34 6.27
C SER A 947 35.24 2.83 4.89
N ALA A 948 34.37 2.13 4.16
CA ALA A 948 34.70 1.57 2.85
C ALA A 948 34.82 2.63 1.72
N GLY A 949 35.95 3.36 1.69
CA GLY A 949 36.33 4.22 0.57
C GLY A 949 35.47 5.48 0.37
N GLU A 950 35.46 6.01 -0.86
CA GLU A 950 34.67 7.20 -1.27
C GLU A 950 33.15 6.92 -1.32
N THR A 951 32.72 5.67 -1.12
CA THR A 951 31.31 5.22 -1.09
C THR A 951 31.08 4.24 0.06
N SER A 952 31.01 4.75 1.30
CA SER A 952 30.70 3.94 2.49
C SER A 952 29.23 3.53 2.53
N CYS A 953 28.91 2.36 3.12
CA CYS A 953 27.52 1.92 3.31
C CYS A 953 26.73 2.93 4.16
N ALA A 954 27.38 3.54 5.15
CA ALA A 954 26.84 4.63 5.97
C ALA A 954 26.53 5.92 5.18
N GLY A 955 27.10 6.08 3.98
CA GLY A 955 26.79 7.18 3.07
C GLY A 955 25.40 7.10 2.44
N CYS A 956 24.75 5.93 2.49
CA CYS A 956 23.39 5.75 1.99
C CYS A 956 22.44 5.11 3.02
N HIS A 957 22.94 4.30 3.95
CA HIS A 957 22.12 3.55 4.89
C HIS A 957 22.25 4.04 6.32
N ARG A 958 21.14 3.90 7.04
CA ARG A 958 21.05 4.19 8.47
C ARG A 958 21.12 2.91 9.29
N VAL A 959 21.82 2.97 10.42
CA VAL A 959 21.82 1.91 11.45
C VAL A 959 21.71 2.59 12.80
N GLN A 960 20.70 2.20 13.58
CA GLN A 960 20.42 2.72 14.92
C GLN A 960 20.39 4.25 14.96
N GLY A 961 19.71 4.86 13.96
CA GLY A 961 19.60 6.31 13.82
C GLY A 961 20.82 7.03 13.26
N ARG A 962 21.93 6.34 12.95
CA ARG A 962 23.18 6.93 12.42
C ARG A 962 23.44 6.58 10.97
N GLY A 963 24.08 7.49 10.23
CA GLY A 963 24.32 7.37 8.80
C GLY A 963 23.33 8.19 7.99
N ARG A 964 23.47 8.19 6.66
CA ARG A 964 22.52 8.90 5.78
C ARG A 964 21.31 8.04 5.48
N TRP A 965 20.21 8.70 5.16
CA TRP A 965 18.96 8.03 4.83
C TRP A 965 18.68 8.19 3.34
N VAL A 966 19.43 7.49 2.50
CA VAL A 966 19.16 7.37 1.06
C VAL A 966 18.50 6.02 0.80
N GLY A 967 19.17 4.94 1.16
CA GLY A 967 18.64 3.57 1.19
C GLY A 967 17.90 3.24 2.49
N PRO A 968 17.42 1.98 2.64
CA PRO A 968 16.67 1.55 3.81
C PRO A 968 17.48 1.63 5.11
N ASP A 969 16.77 1.83 6.22
CA ASP A 969 17.32 1.63 7.57
C ASP A 969 17.58 0.13 7.77
N LEU A 970 18.83 -0.21 8.15
CA LEU A 970 19.30 -1.59 8.28
C LEU A 970 19.31 -2.09 9.72
N SER A 971 18.78 -1.32 10.69
CA SER A 971 18.83 -1.65 12.12
C SER A 971 18.26 -3.02 12.50
N THR A 972 17.34 -3.55 11.70
CA THR A 972 16.69 -4.86 11.88
C THR A 972 16.93 -5.81 10.71
N ILE A 973 17.86 -5.51 9.79
CA ILE A 973 18.02 -6.28 8.55
C ILE A 973 18.34 -7.77 8.80
N GLY A 974 18.99 -8.09 9.93
CA GLY A 974 19.31 -9.45 10.35
C GLY A 974 18.12 -10.28 10.83
N THR A 975 16.92 -9.69 10.99
CA THR A 975 15.66 -10.45 11.17
C THR A 975 15.04 -10.86 9.84
N LYS A 976 15.33 -10.10 8.78
CA LYS A 976 14.72 -10.25 7.45
C LYS A 976 15.52 -11.17 6.53
N TYR A 977 16.84 -11.08 6.55
CA TYR A 977 17.71 -11.83 5.65
C TYR A 977 18.81 -12.58 6.42
N GLY A 978 19.10 -13.81 6.00
CA GLY A 978 20.32 -14.53 6.37
C GLY A 978 21.55 -14.01 5.61
N LYS A 979 22.74 -14.51 5.94
CA LYS A 979 24.01 -14.12 5.27
C LYS A 979 23.96 -14.17 3.75
N ASP A 980 23.29 -15.17 3.20
CA ASP A 980 23.14 -15.42 1.77
C ASP A 980 22.32 -14.31 1.08
N GLY A 981 21.18 -13.94 1.66
CA GLY A 981 20.37 -12.83 1.17
C GLY A 981 21.09 -11.48 1.27
N LEU A 982 21.80 -11.25 2.39
CA LEU A 982 22.62 -10.04 2.59
C LEU A 982 23.76 -9.95 1.56
N LEU A 983 24.53 -11.03 1.38
CA LEU A 983 25.63 -11.08 0.42
C LEU A 983 25.13 -10.91 -1.02
N THR A 984 24.01 -11.54 -1.38
CA THR A 984 23.39 -11.39 -2.70
C THR A 984 23.03 -9.94 -2.98
N SER A 985 22.44 -9.24 -2.01
CA SER A 985 22.06 -7.83 -2.13
C SER A 985 23.26 -6.90 -2.29
N ILE A 986 24.40 -7.21 -1.66
CA ILE A 986 25.64 -6.43 -1.78
C ILE A 986 26.35 -6.68 -3.11
N LEU A 987 26.37 -7.94 -3.59
CA LEU A 987 27.04 -8.31 -4.83
C LEU A 987 26.27 -7.83 -6.07
N SER A 988 24.94 -7.80 -6.00
CA SER A 988 24.06 -7.54 -7.13
C SER A 988 22.92 -6.57 -6.76
N PRO A 989 23.22 -5.30 -6.42
CA PRO A 989 22.23 -4.34 -5.92
C PRO A 989 21.13 -3.99 -6.94
N GLY A 990 21.36 -4.21 -8.24
CA GLY A 990 20.36 -4.05 -9.30
C GLY A 990 19.50 -5.29 -9.60
N ALA A 991 19.80 -6.45 -9.00
CA ALA A 991 19.08 -7.70 -9.31
C ALA A 991 17.66 -7.74 -8.72
N ALA A 992 17.40 -6.95 -7.68
CA ALA A 992 16.09 -6.77 -7.06
C ALA A 992 16.05 -5.42 -6.31
N ILE A 993 15.50 -4.38 -6.94
CA ILE A 993 15.36 -3.04 -6.35
C ILE A 993 13.97 -2.94 -5.73
N GLY A 994 13.88 -2.79 -4.41
CA GLY A 994 12.61 -2.51 -3.73
C GLY A 994 12.01 -1.19 -4.24
N TYR A 995 10.69 -1.09 -4.34
CA TYR A 995 9.98 0.01 -5.00
C TYR A 995 10.18 1.35 -4.31
N ASN A 996 10.24 1.38 -2.98
CA ASN A 996 10.63 2.58 -2.22
C ASN A 996 12.07 3.04 -2.53
N PHE A 997 12.87 2.21 -3.19
CA PHE A 997 14.25 2.47 -3.57
C PHE A 997 14.46 2.42 -5.09
N ARG A 998 13.37 2.31 -5.88
CA ARG A 998 13.42 2.51 -7.32
C ARG A 998 13.48 4.01 -7.58
N SER A 999 14.56 4.45 -8.21
CA SER A 999 14.69 5.85 -8.58
C SER A 999 13.74 6.19 -9.72
N TYR A 1000 13.12 7.36 -9.63
CA TYR A 1000 12.45 7.99 -10.75
C TYR A 1000 13.46 8.78 -11.55
N VAL A 1001 13.26 8.76 -12.86
CA VAL A 1001 13.79 9.72 -13.80
C VAL A 1001 12.61 10.58 -14.24
N VAL A 1002 12.57 11.82 -13.77
CA VAL A 1002 11.49 12.76 -14.04
C VAL A 1002 12.01 13.84 -14.98
N ALA A 1003 11.36 14.00 -16.14
CA ALA A 1003 11.53 15.12 -17.04
C ALA A 1003 10.41 16.15 -16.79
N LEU A 1004 10.79 17.40 -16.54
CA LEU A 1004 9.88 18.49 -16.27
C LEU A 1004 9.54 19.30 -17.52
N ALA A 1005 8.44 20.06 -17.49
CA ALA A 1005 7.95 20.96 -18.53
C ALA A 1005 8.90 22.13 -18.79
N ASP A 1006 9.68 22.53 -17.78
CA ASP A 1006 10.79 23.47 -17.97
C ASP A 1006 11.99 22.80 -18.67
N GLY A 1007 12.00 21.46 -18.72
CA GLY A 1007 12.96 20.57 -19.35
C GLY A 1007 13.83 19.76 -18.35
N ARG A 1008 13.83 20.08 -17.04
CA ARG A 1008 14.72 19.52 -16.01
C ARG A 1008 14.62 18.01 -15.96
N ILE A 1009 15.75 17.33 -15.86
CA ILE A 1009 15.78 15.88 -15.64
C ILE A 1009 16.33 15.63 -14.25
N LEU A 1010 15.51 15.00 -13.42
CA LEU A 1010 15.83 14.72 -12.03
C LEU A 1010 15.83 13.22 -11.83
N THR A 1011 16.90 12.70 -11.24
CA THR A 1011 17.02 11.30 -10.86
C THR A 1011 17.12 11.18 -9.34
N GLY A 1012 16.20 10.44 -8.74
CA GLY A 1012 16.17 10.26 -7.28
C GLY A 1012 15.05 9.34 -6.85
N LEU A 1013 15.06 8.95 -5.58
CA LEU A 1013 13.97 8.19 -4.97
C LEU A 1013 12.77 9.12 -4.76
N PRO A 1014 11.55 8.74 -5.17
CA PRO A 1014 10.36 9.45 -4.73
C PRO A 1014 10.16 9.20 -3.23
N VAL A 1015 10.28 10.26 -2.42
CA VAL A 1015 10.16 10.18 -0.95
C VAL A 1015 8.87 10.78 -0.41
N GLU A 1016 8.22 11.60 -1.24
CA GLU A 1016 6.87 12.11 -1.02
C GLU A 1016 6.25 12.30 -2.40
N GLU A 1017 5.02 11.85 -2.58
CA GLU A 1017 4.31 12.09 -3.82
C GLU A 1017 2.82 12.15 -3.53
N THR A 1018 2.21 13.25 -3.93
CA THR A 1018 0.81 13.62 -3.68
C THR A 1018 0.18 14.05 -5.00
N ALA A 1019 -1.08 14.51 -4.98
CA ALA A 1019 -1.71 14.98 -6.23
C ALA A 1019 -1.09 16.31 -6.69
N ASP A 1020 -0.35 16.96 -5.81
CA ASP A 1020 0.02 18.35 -5.83
C ASP A 1020 1.51 18.60 -5.63
N ARG A 1021 2.29 17.57 -5.26
CA ARG A 1021 3.72 17.68 -4.99
C ARG A 1021 4.41 16.33 -5.19
N LEU A 1022 5.59 16.33 -5.79
CA LEU A 1022 6.53 15.21 -5.85
C LEU A 1022 7.86 15.67 -5.25
N VAL A 1023 8.39 14.94 -4.28
CA VAL A 1023 9.73 15.16 -3.71
C VAL A 1023 10.62 13.99 -4.09
N LEU A 1024 11.69 14.29 -4.83
CA LEU A 1024 12.74 13.34 -5.14
C LEU A 1024 13.95 13.51 -4.21
N LYS A 1025 14.48 12.42 -3.70
CA LYS A 1025 15.73 12.37 -2.93
C LYS A 1025 16.86 11.78 -3.78
N THR A 1026 17.89 12.57 -4.06
CA THR A 1026 19.02 12.15 -4.91
C THR A 1026 19.95 11.16 -4.19
N ALA A 1027 20.90 10.58 -4.92
CA ALA A 1027 21.92 9.69 -4.36
C ALA A 1027 22.78 10.35 -3.26
N GLU A 1028 22.92 11.68 -3.32
CA GLU A 1028 23.65 12.47 -2.33
C GLU A 1028 22.82 12.78 -1.08
N GLY A 1029 21.52 12.43 -1.09
CA GLY A 1029 20.56 12.73 -0.03
C GLY A 1029 19.87 14.09 -0.17
N GLN A 1030 20.02 14.78 -1.31
CA GLN A 1030 19.36 16.06 -1.55
C GLN A 1030 17.88 15.84 -1.89
N ARG A 1031 16.97 16.59 -1.26
CA ARG A 1031 15.53 16.60 -1.60
C ARG A 1031 15.23 17.71 -2.61
N ILE A 1032 14.46 17.37 -3.64
CA ILE A 1032 14.04 18.27 -4.71
C ILE A 1032 12.53 18.18 -4.83
N GLU A 1033 11.84 19.29 -4.56
CA GLU A 1033 10.39 19.41 -4.70
C GLU A 1033 10.01 19.79 -6.13
N ILE A 1034 8.93 19.19 -6.62
CA ILE A 1034 8.46 19.25 -8.00
C ILE A 1034 6.94 19.35 -7.97
N ASP A 1035 6.38 20.32 -8.69
CA ASP A 1035 4.93 20.36 -8.97
C ASP A 1035 4.60 19.26 -10.01
N PRO A 1036 3.66 18.32 -9.76
CA PRO A 1036 3.28 17.31 -10.72
C PRO A 1036 2.78 17.87 -12.06
N GLY A 1037 2.20 19.07 -12.06
CA GLY A 1037 1.81 19.78 -13.28
C GLY A 1037 2.99 20.25 -14.13
N ASP A 1038 4.18 20.36 -13.52
CA ASP A 1038 5.43 20.64 -14.20
C ASP A 1038 6.10 19.34 -14.70
N ILE A 1039 5.48 18.15 -14.65
CA ILE A 1039 6.08 16.89 -15.14
C ILE A 1039 5.63 16.59 -16.59
N ASP A 1040 6.58 16.56 -17.52
CA ASP A 1040 6.36 16.18 -18.92
C ASP A 1040 6.43 14.67 -19.15
N GLU A 1041 7.42 14.00 -18.54
CA GLU A 1041 7.62 12.56 -18.67
C GLU A 1041 8.18 12.00 -17.35
N ARG A 1042 7.69 10.83 -16.94
CA ARG A 1042 8.19 10.12 -15.77
C ARG A 1042 8.44 8.66 -16.12
N ARG A 1043 9.59 8.14 -15.71
CA ARG A 1043 9.89 6.71 -15.82
C ARG A 1043 10.66 6.20 -14.62
N THR A 1044 10.45 4.93 -14.30
CA THR A 1044 11.19 4.21 -13.28
C THR A 1044 12.53 3.74 -13.85
N SER A 1045 13.62 3.88 -13.08
CA SER A 1045 14.96 3.40 -13.45
C SER A 1045 15.10 1.91 -13.13
N ASP A 1046 15.65 1.14 -14.07
CA ASP A 1046 16.07 -0.26 -13.86
C ASP A 1046 17.44 -0.35 -13.15
N VAL A 1047 18.08 0.79 -12.88
CA VAL A 1047 19.39 0.89 -12.22
C VAL A 1047 19.21 1.40 -10.80
N SER A 1048 19.79 0.67 -9.84
CA SER A 1048 19.77 1.00 -8.41
C SER A 1048 20.58 2.27 -8.12
N LEU A 1049 20.15 3.05 -7.13
CA LEU A 1049 21.02 4.11 -6.57
C LEU A 1049 22.18 3.53 -5.74
N MET A 1050 22.07 2.28 -5.29
CA MET A 1050 23.18 1.59 -4.65
C MET A 1050 24.24 1.24 -5.72
N PRO A 1051 25.49 1.72 -5.57
CA PRO A 1051 26.53 1.49 -6.57
C PRO A 1051 26.84 0.01 -6.79
N GLU A 1052 27.05 -0.40 -8.03
CA GLU A 1052 27.63 -1.72 -8.31
C GLU A 1052 29.12 -1.78 -7.92
N GLY A 1053 29.63 -2.98 -7.65
CA GLY A 1053 31.06 -3.19 -7.42
C GLY A 1053 31.56 -2.89 -5.99
N LEU A 1054 30.66 -2.65 -5.03
CA LEU A 1054 31.00 -2.31 -3.63
C LEU A 1054 31.84 -3.40 -2.96
N ALA A 1055 31.48 -4.68 -3.13
CA ALA A 1055 32.20 -5.80 -2.54
C ALA A 1055 33.66 -5.91 -3.03
N GLN A 1056 33.92 -5.50 -4.28
CA GLN A 1056 35.24 -5.55 -4.90
C GLN A 1056 36.18 -4.43 -4.40
N GLN A 1057 35.62 -3.40 -3.74
CA GLN A 1057 36.38 -2.33 -3.08
C GLN A 1057 36.82 -2.70 -1.65
N MET A 1058 36.22 -3.73 -1.07
CA MET A 1058 36.58 -4.28 0.25
C MET A 1058 37.55 -5.44 0.11
N THR A 1059 38.31 -5.76 1.17
CA THR A 1059 39.00 -7.05 1.29
C THR A 1059 38.01 -8.18 1.62
N ASP A 1060 38.39 -9.45 1.41
CA ASP A 1060 37.49 -10.58 1.74
C ASP A 1060 37.15 -10.62 3.23
N ALA A 1061 38.10 -10.24 4.09
CA ALA A 1061 37.87 -10.15 5.53
C ALA A 1061 36.82 -9.08 5.82
N GLN A 1062 36.99 -7.87 5.30
CA GLN A 1062 36.02 -6.77 5.49
C GLN A 1062 34.61 -7.11 4.99
N LEU A 1063 34.49 -7.83 3.87
CA LEU A 1063 33.18 -8.26 3.35
C LEU A 1063 32.51 -9.28 4.29
N VAL A 1064 33.28 -10.25 4.80
CA VAL A 1064 32.77 -11.27 5.75
C VAL A 1064 32.44 -10.64 7.11
N ASP A 1065 33.27 -9.71 7.57
CA ASP A 1065 33.06 -8.94 8.79
C ASP A 1065 31.80 -8.06 8.67
N LEU A 1066 31.61 -7.38 7.54
CA LEU A 1066 30.38 -6.63 7.24
C LEU A 1066 29.14 -7.52 7.32
N LEU A 1067 29.16 -8.70 6.70
CA LEU A 1067 28.03 -9.64 6.79
C LEU A 1067 27.74 -10.06 8.23
N ALA A 1068 28.79 -10.35 9.01
CA ALA A 1068 28.65 -10.70 10.42
C ALA A 1068 28.04 -9.54 11.23
N PHE A 1069 28.41 -8.29 10.94
CA PHE A 1069 27.79 -7.12 11.54
C PHE A 1069 26.30 -7.00 11.17
N LEU A 1070 25.96 -7.06 9.88
CA LEU A 1070 24.57 -6.91 9.41
C LEU A 1070 23.62 -7.97 10.00
N GLU A 1071 24.09 -9.19 10.23
CA GLU A 1071 23.31 -10.23 10.93
C GLU A 1071 23.01 -9.91 12.39
N THR A 1072 23.88 -9.15 13.06
CA THR A 1072 23.64 -8.74 14.46
C THR A 1072 22.57 -7.66 14.58
N LEU A 1073 22.24 -6.99 13.47
CA LEU A 1073 21.25 -5.91 13.43
C LEU A 1073 19.84 -6.49 13.53
N LYS A 1074 19.40 -6.68 14.77
CA LYS A 1074 18.07 -7.20 15.14
C LYS A 1074 17.34 -6.30 16.14
N GLN A 1075 17.97 -5.20 16.55
CA GLN A 1075 17.43 -4.32 17.58
C GLN A 1075 16.42 -3.34 16.96
N PRO A 1076 15.20 -3.26 17.48
CA PRO A 1076 14.21 -2.35 16.94
C PRO A 1076 14.60 -0.89 17.14
N VAL A 1077 14.15 -0.03 16.23
CA VAL A 1077 14.26 1.43 16.33
C VAL A 1077 12.87 2.03 16.32
N SER A 1078 12.64 3.02 17.19
CA SER A 1078 11.36 3.72 17.32
C SER A 1078 11.57 5.17 16.91
N ILE A 1079 11.05 5.53 15.73
CA ILE A 1079 11.15 6.89 15.19
C ILE A 1079 10.00 7.73 15.75
N VAL A 1080 10.28 8.93 16.24
CA VAL A 1080 9.24 9.85 16.70
C VAL A 1080 8.46 10.36 15.49
N GLY A 1081 7.30 9.75 15.24
CA GLY A 1081 6.48 10.05 14.05
C GLY A 1081 5.60 11.31 14.18
N GLU A 1082 5.43 11.85 15.39
CA GLU A 1082 4.58 13.02 15.63
C GLU A 1082 5.15 13.90 16.74
N PHE A 1083 5.06 15.22 16.53
CA PHE A 1083 5.38 16.23 17.52
C PHE A 1083 4.25 17.26 17.60
N GLN A 1084 4.09 17.87 18.77
CA GLN A 1084 3.41 19.14 18.93
C GLN A 1084 4.47 20.23 18.81
N ALA A 1085 4.29 21.19 17.90
CA ALA A 1085 5.25 22.23 17.58
C ALA A 1085 4.67 23.62 17.83
N VAL A 1086 5.47 24.56 18.32
CA VAL A 1086 5.06 25.96 18.47
C VAL A 1086 6.22 26.89 18.06
N GLY A 1087 5.91 27.85 17.20
CA GLY A 1087 6.91 28.74 16.61
C GLY A 1087 6.42 29.45 15.33
N PRO A 1088 7.14 30.49 14.87
CA PRO A 1088 8.37 31.01 15.46
C PRO A 1088 8.07 31.93 16.65
N LEU A 1089 8.76 31.71 17.78
CA LEU A 1089 8.63 32.49 19.01
C LEU A 1089 9.85 33.38 19.20
N ALA A 1090 9.62 34.68 19.45
CA ALA A 1090 10.69 35.57 19.90
C ALA A 1090 11.09 35.20 21.34
N GLU A 1091 12.40 35.07 21.58
CA GLU A 1091 12.96 34.77 22.90
C GLU A 1091 13.58 36.03 23.53
N ALA A 1092 13.53 36.13 24.87
CA ALA A 1092 14.32 37.14 25.58
C ALA A 1092 15.77 36.63 25.71
N GLU A 1093 16.76 37.53 25.83
CA GLU A 1093 18.19 37.16 25.91
C GLU A 1093 18.45 36.07 26.96
N GLY A 1094 18.64 34.82 26.50
CA GLY A 1094 18.97 33.67 27.35
C GLY A 1094 17.80 32.96 28.03
N GLU A 1095 16.54 33.37 27.81
CA GLU A 1095 15.35 32.73 28.38
C GLU A 1095 14.48 32.05 27.31
N PRO A 1096 14.31 30.71 27.37
CA PRO A 1096 13.39 29.99 26.50
C PRO A 1096 11.95 30.51 26.59
N ALA A 1097 11.25 30.61 25.44
CA ALA A 1097 9.84 31.01 25.40
C ALA A 1097 8.88 29.93 25.93
N VAL A 1098 9.32 28.67 25.94
CA VAL A 1098 8.62 27.53 26.57
C VAL A 1098 9.48 27.06 27.74
N ASP A 1099 8.88 26.87 28.92
CA ASP A 1099 9.56 26.28 30.08
C ASP A 1099 9.62 24.74 29.92
N PRO A 1100 10.78 24.16 29.60
CA PRO A 1100 10.89 22.72 29.38
C PRO A 1100 10.79 21.92 30.69
N ALA A 1101 10.99 22.56 31.85
CA ALA A 1101 10.89 21.92 33.17
C ALA A 1101 9.47 21.97 33.77
N GLY A 1102 8.59 22.77 33.17
CA GLY A 1102 7.18 22.87 33.53
C GLY A 1102 6.29 21.88 32.77
N PRO A 1103 5.04 21.68 33.21
CA PRO A 1103 4.07 20.91 32.45
C PRO A 1103 3.78 21.60 31.11
N ILE A 1104 3.95 20.88 30.00
CA ILE A 1104 3.59 21.36 28.67
C ILE A 1104 2.10 21.12 28.44
N ASP A 1105 1.32 22.19 28.42
CA ASP A 1105 -0.09 22.16 28.02
C ASP A 1105 -0.20 22.63 26.56
N THR A 1106 -0.27 21.67 25.64
CA THR A 1106 -0.36 21.95 24.20
C THR A 1106 -1.72 22.52 23.79
N ALA A 1107 -2.70 22.58 24.69
CA ALA A 1107 -3.98 23.26 24.43
C ALA A 1107 -3.91 24.78 24.62
N LEU A 1108 -2.85 25.31 25.26
CA LEU A 1108 -2.69 26.73 25.53
C LEU A 1108 -1.65 27.36 24.59
N PRO A 1109 -1.91 28.58 24.06
CA PRO A 1109 -0.94 29.27 23.23
C PRO A 1109 0.26 29.75 24.06
N VAL A 1110 1.43 29.79 23.43
CA VAL A 1110 2.68 30.27 24.01
C VAL A 1110 2.92 31.72 23.58
N ARG A 1111 3.23 32.58 24.54
CA ARG A 1111 3.48 34.01 24.28
C ARG A 1111 4.97 34.31 24.19
N GLY A 1112 5.41 34.80 23.03
CA GLY A 1112 6.80 35.22 22.79
C GLY A 1112 7.15 36.57 23.42
N ALA A 1113 8.44 36.89 23.45
CA ALA A 1113 8.98 38.13 24.00
C ALA A 1113 8.54 39.40 23.25
N ASP A 1114 8.16 39.26 21.97
CA ASP A 1114 7.56 40.33 21.15
C ASP A 1114 6.07 40.57 21.47
N GLY A 1115 5.51 39.80 22.41
CA GLY A 1115 4.12 39.91 22.87
C GLY A 1115 3.11 39.12 22.03
N ARG A 1116 3.53 38.50 20.92
CA ARG A 1116 2.69 37.65 20.06
C ARG A 1116 2.47 36.29 20.70
N SER A 1117 1.28 35.72 20.50
CA SER A 1117 0.94 34.37 20.99
C SER A 1117 0.86 33.41 19.81
N GLN A 1118 1.44 32.23 19.96
CA GLN A 1118 1.43 31.16 18.95
C GLN A 1118 0.80 29.92 19.55
N SER A 1119 -0.11 29.28 18.83
CA SER A 1119 -0.70 28.01 19.24
C SER A 1119 0.21 26.83 18.88
N TRP A 1120 0.15 25.76 19.68
CA TRP A 1120 0.76 24.50 19.31
C TRP A 1120 0.08 23.90 18.08
N ARG A 1121 0.89 23.22 17.26
CA ARG A 1121 0.51 22.63 15.99
C ARG A 1121 1.05 21.22 15.93
N ARG A 1122 0.21 20.25 15.56
CA ARG A 1122 0.69 18.89 15.31
C ARG A 1122 1.51 18.88 14.03
N LEU A 1123 2.70 18.28 14.09
CA LEU A 1123 3.53 17.99 12.94
C LEU A 1123 3.74 16.48 12.86
N ARG A 1124 3.44 15.92 11.71
CA ARG A 1124 3.74 14.53 11.40
C ARG A 1124 5.03 14.46 10.61
N ALA A 1125 5.86 13.50 10.99
CA ALA A 1125 6.99 13.14 10.16
C ALA A 1125 6.53 12.55 8.83
N ASP A 1126 7.33 12.71 7.80
CA ASP A 1126 7.16 11.99 6.53
C ASP A 1126 7.49 10.49 6.67
N ALA A 1127 7.41 9.75 5.57
CA ALA A 1127 7.75 8.33 5.49
C ALA A 1127 9.19 8.00 5.95
N GLU A 1128 10.06 9.01 6.06
CA GLU A 1128 11.44 8.90 6.52
C GLU A 1128 11.61 9.46 7.93
N GLY A 1129 10.54 9.64 8.70
CA GLY A 1129 10.67 10.14 10.06
C GLY A 1129 11.12 11.60 10.17
N ARG A 1130 11.18 12.34 9.07
CA ARG A 1130 11.64 13.73 9.03
C ARG A 1130 10.47 14.68 9.10
N ILE A 1131 10.62 15.74 9.89
CA ILE A 1131 9.69 16.85 9.95
C ILE A 1131 10.31 18.07 9.30
N ASP A 1132 9.54 18.75 8.45
CA ASP A 1132 9.89 20.06 7.92
C ASP A 1132 9.36 21.17 8.82
N LEU A 1133 10.26 22.02 9.33
CA LEU A 1133 9.93 23.18 10.13
C LEU A 1133 10.05 24.48 9.34
N SER A 1134 10.22 24.45 8.02
CA SER A 1134 10.53 25.65 7.20
C SER A 1134 9.48 26.75 7.37
N ALA A 1135 8.21 26.36 7.33
CA ALA A 1135 7.05 27.23 7.55
C ALA A 1135 6.98 27.80 8.99
N LEU A 1136 7.58 27.13 9.97
CA LEU A 1136 7.55 27.49 11.40
C LEU A 1136 8.81 28.21 11.89
N ALA A 1137 9.98 27.93 11.32
CA ALA A 1137 11.25 28.50 11.77
C ALA A 1137 11.38 29.97 11.36
N GLY A 1138 10.78 30.35 10.23
CA GLY A 1138 10.91 31.69 9.66
C GLY A 1138 12.36 32.03 9.25
N PRO A 1139 12.57 33.16 8.56
CA PRO A 1139 13.90 33.56 8.09
C PRO A 1139 14.79 34.18 9.18
N ASP A 1140 14.21 34.57 10.33
CA ASP A 1140 14.88 35.36 11.35
C ASP A 1140 15.59 34.49 12.41
N ALA A 1141 16.88 34.74 12.61
CA ALA A 1141 17.73 33.97 13.53
C ALA A 1141 17.49 34.26 15.04
N ASP A 1142 16.65 35.24 15.38
CA ASP A 1142 16.32 35.67 16.74
C ASP A 1142 15.04 35.02 17.31
N ARG A 1143 14.44 34.10 16.54
CA ARG A 1143 13.24 33.34 16.94
C ARG A 1143 13.57 31.86 17.09
N ALA A 1144 12.68 31.09 17.72
CA ALA A 1144 12.85 29.65 17.91
C ALA A 1144 11.54 28.87 17.70
N VAL A 1145 11.69 27.59 17.38
CA VAL A 1145 10.63 26.59 17.31
C VAL A 1145 10.84 25.56 18.41
N TYR A 1146 9.76 25.21 19.09
CA TYR A 1146 9.75 24.18 20.12
C TYR A 1146 8.94 22.99 19.64
N LEU A 1147 9.43 21.78 19.91
CA LEU A 1147 8.76 20.52 19.61
C LEU A 1147 8.56 19.75 20.92
N HIS A 1148 7.41 19.11 21.09
CA HIS A 1148 7.07 18.26 22.23
C HIS A 1148 6.51 16.92 21.73
N SER A 1149 6.93 15.82 22.35
CA SER A 1149 6.38 14.49 22.07
C SER A 1149 6.37 13.63 23.34
N PRO A 1150 5.23 13.00 23.69
CA PRO A 1150 5.20 12.02 24.78
C PRO A 1150 5.87 10.71 24.32
N VAL A 1151 6.69 10.11 25.18
CA VAL A 1151 7.38 8.85 24.93
C VAL A 1151 6.97 7.85 26.00
N ALA A 1152 6.35 6.74 25.62
CA ALA A 1152 5.89 5.69 26.51
C ALA A 1152 6.77 4.44 26.37
N SER A 1153 7.35 4.01 27.50
CA SER A 1153 8.17 2.79 27.58
C SER A 1153 7.37 1.62 28.14
N PRO A 1154 7.38 0.43 27.48
CA PRO A 1154 6.64 -0.75 27.94
C PRO A 1154 7.27 -1.40 29.18
N ALA A 1155 8.55 -1.15 29.44
CA ALA A 1155 9.33 -1.72 30.53
C ALA A 1155 10.43 -0.76 30.98
N ASP A 1156 11.09 -1.07 32.09
CA ASP A 1156 12.33 -0.41 32.47
C ASP A 1156 13.44 -0.89 31.53
N LEU A 1157 13.97 0.00 30.67
CA LEU A 1157 14.95 -0.37 29.66
C LEU A 1157 15.95 0.76 29.36
N PRO A 1158 17.20 0.43 28.98
CA PRO A 1158 18.13 1.40 28.45
C PRO A 1158 17.73 1.81 27.04
N ALA A 1159 17.85 3.10 26.72
CA ALA A 1159 17.58 3.64 25.40
C ALA A 1159 18.67 4.63 24.95
N THR A 1160 18.75 4.86 23.65
CA THR A 1160 19.57 5.95 23.09
C THR A 1160 18.69 6.84 22.22
N LEU A 1161 18.62 8.13 22.54
CA LEU A 1161 18.01 9.14 21.68
C LEU A 1161 19.05 9.60 20.65
N VAL A 1162 18.68 9.54 19.38
CA VAL A 1162 19.48 9.99 18.24
C VAL A 1162 18.69 11.06 17.50
N VAL A 1163 19.26 12.26 17.35
CA VAL A 1163 18.64 13.41 16.69
C VAL A 1163 19.49 13.89 15.53
N ASP A 1164 18.93 13.88 14.33
CA ASP A 1164 19.54 14.42 13.12
C ASP A 1164 18.91 15.79 12.81
N SER A 1165 19.73 16.85 12.86
CA SER A 1165 19.33 18.20 12.47
C SER A 1165 20.57 19.07 12.16
N PRO A 1166 20.56 19.85 11.06
CA PRO A 1166 21.66 20.76 10.70
C PRO A 1166 21.77 21.97 11.64
N SER A 1167 20.76 22.22 12.48
CA SER A 1167 20.72 23.41 13.33
C SER A 1167 21.77 23.33 14.45
N ALA A 1168 22.75 24.23 14.43
CA ALA A 1168 23.85 24.25 15.40
C ALA A 1168 23.41 24.60 16.84
N GLY A 1169 22.24 25.21 17.02
CA GLY A 1169 21.69 25.65 18.32
C GLY A 1169 20.60 24.75 18.91
N LEU A 1170 20.51 23.49 18.47
CA LEU A 1170 19.56 22.50 18.97
C LEU A 1170 19.77 22.22 20.47
N ARG A 1171 18.68 22.20 21.24
CA ARG A 1171 18.65 21.75 22.65
C ARG A 1171 17.52 20.75 22.86
N ALA A 1172 17.67 19.86 23.84
CA ALA A 1172 16.69 18.82 24.14
C ALA A 1172 16.52 18.62 25.65
N TRP A 1173 15.33 18.25 26.07
CA TRP A 1173 14.98 17.89 27.44
C TRP A 1173 14.15 16.61 27.46
N LEU A 1174 14.33 15.81 28.52
CA LEU A 1174 13.48 14.67 28.83
C LEU A 1174 13.00 14.82 30.28
N ASP A 1175 11.69 14.82 30.49
CA ASP A 1175 11.07 15.03 31.82
C ASP A 1175 11.56 16.30 32.54
N GLY A 1176 11.88 17.34 31.77
CA GLY A 1176 12.40 18.62 32.27
C GLY A 1176 13.88 18.65 32.56
N GLU A 1177 14.59 17.53 32.46
CA GLU A 1177 16.05 17.48 32.56
C GLU A 1177 16.69 17.72 31.19
N GLU A 1178 17.63 18.66 31.12
CA GLU A 1178 18.33 18.97 29.87
C GLU A 1178 19.29 17.83 29.49
N LEU A 1179 19.19 17.39 28.24
CA LEU A 1179 20.02 16.34 27.68
C LEU A 1179 21.33 16.94 27.14
N ASP A 1180 22.46 16.31 27.49
CA ASP A 1180 23.77 16.67 26.95
C ASP A 1180 23.92 16.14 25.51
N LEU A 1181 23.40 16.90 24.54
CA LEU A 1181 23.57 16.60 23.13
C LEU A 1181 24.90 17.20 22.63
N PRO A 1182 25.88 16.36 22.23
CA PRO A 1182 27.17 16.87 21.76
C PRO A 1182 27.01 17.69 20.48
N ALA A 1183 27.91 18.66 20.28
CA ALA A 1183 28.00 19.40 19.02
C ALA A 1183 28.29 18.42 17.86
N PRO A 1184 27.75 18.69 16.65
CA PRO A 1184 27.99 17.85 15.48
C PRO A 1184 29.49 17.77 15.17
N SER A 1185 29.95 16.59 14.72
CA SER A 1185 31.37 16.34 14.42
C SER A 1185 31.58 16.13 12.93
N GLY A 1186 32.39 16.99 12.30
CA GLY A 1186 32.62 16.91 10.85
C GLY A 1186 31.36 17.20 10.04
N ASP A 1187 31.12 16.40 9.00
CA ASP A 1187 29.95 16.53 8.10
C ASP A 1187 28.72 15.72 8.56
N ASP A 1188 28.76 15.09 9.75
CA ASP A 1188 27.63 14.35 10.33
C ASP A 1188 26.80 15.25 11.27
N PRO A 1189 25.55 15.61 10.89
CA PRO A 1189 24.65 16.43 11.72
C PRO A 1189 24.03 15.68 12.91
N THR A 1190 24.27 14.37 13.03
CA THR A 1190 23.64 13.50 14.03
C THR A 1190 24.21 13.70 15.43
N ARG A 1191 23.34 13.75 16.44
CA ARG A 1191 23.67 13.84 17.87
C ARG A 1191 23.03 12.66 18.60
N SER A 1192 23.70 12.12 19.62
CA SER A 1192 23.14 11.01 20.38
C SER A 1192 23.44 11.10 21.87
N VAL A 1193 22.48 10.67 22.69
CA VAL A 1193 22.60 10.61 24.15
C VAL A 1193 21.98 9.31 24.67
N SER A 1194 22.68 8.63 25.59
CA SER A 1194 22.17 7.45 26.27
C SER A 1194 21.34 7.85 27.49
N LEU A 1195 20.25 7.15 27.74
CA LEU A 1195 19.29 7.44 28.80
C LEU A 1195 18.62 6.15 29.29
N ASP A 1196 18.12 6.15 30.52
CA ASP A 1196 17.35 5.04 31.09
C ASP A 1196 15.87 5.43 31.13
N LEU A 1197 15.01 4.66 30.45
CA LEU A 1197 13.56 4.86 30.47
C LEU A 1197 12.93 3.92 31.49
N SER A 1198 12.20 4.49 32.44
CA SER A 1198 11.32 3.71 33.32
C SER A 1198 10.03 3.34 32.58
N ARG A 1199 9.37 2.26 32.99
CA ARG A 1199 8.05 1.91 32.48
C ARG A 1199 7.06 3.06 32.71
N GLY A 1200 6.40 3.53 31.66
CA GLY A 1200 5.44 4.63 31.72
C GLY A 1200 5.76 5.74 30.71
N ALA A 1201 5.16 6.92 30.90
CA ALA A 1201 5.34 8.06 30.02
C ALA A 1201 6.40 9.04 30.47
N HIS A 1202 7.07 9.59 29.46
CA HIS A 1202 8.11 10.60 29.53
C HIS A 1202 7.78 11.75 28.56
N ASP A 1203 8.28 12.95 28.84
CA ASP A 1203 8.05 14.16 28.05
C ASP A 1203 9.35 14.59 27.34
N LEU A 1204 9.42 14.41 26.02
CA LEU A 1204 10.53 14.88 25.18
C LEU A 1204 10.23 16.30 24.67
N VAL A 1205 11.13 17.26 24.89
CA VAL A 1205 11.06 18.62 24.35
C VAL A 1205 12.33 18.95 23.56
N LEU A 1206 12.19 19.50 22.35
CA LEU A 1206 13.30 19.95 21.50
C LEU A 1206 13.14 21.44 21.17
N ARG A 1207 14.24 22.21 21.16
CA ARG A 1207 14.27 23.62 20.74
C ARG A 1207 15.23 23.83 19.57
N LEU A 1208 14.76 24.45 18.51
CA LEU A 1208 15.55 24.84 17.35
C LEU A 1208 15.53 26.37 17.14
N PRO A 1209 16.67 27.04 16.91
CA PRO A 1209 16.69 28.43 16.45
C PRO A 1209 16.13 28.57 15.02
N GLY A 1210 15.56 29.73 14.72
CA GLY A 1210 15.10 30.13 13.39
C GLY A 1210 16.25 30.28 12.40
N GLY A 1211 15.95 30.11 11.11
CA GLY A 1211 16.95 30.11 10.05
C GLY A 1211 16.60 29.19 8.87
N PRO A 1212 17.41 29.23 7.80
CA PRO A 1212 17.08 28.63 6.51
C PRO A 1212 17.09 27.09 6.45
N ASP A 1213 17.61 26.39 7.48
CA ASP A 1213 17.73 24.92 7.49
C ASP A 1213 16.87 24.30 8.62
N SER A 1214 15.73 23.70 8.26
CA SER A 1214 14.60 23.52 9.17
C SER A 1214 14.13 22.07 9.42
N GLY A 1215 14.87 21.04 9.01
CA GLY A 1215 14.41 19.67 9.22
C GLY A 1215 14.97 18.97 10.46
N LEU A 1216 14.19 18.03 11.02
CA LEU A 1216 14.58 17.23 12.17
C LEU A 1216 14.08 15.78 12.06
N VAL A 1217 14.90 14.82 12.48
CA VAL A 1217 14.53 13.42 12.74
C VAL A 1217 14.94 13.07 14.17
N ALA A 1218 14.06 12.45 14.95
CA ALA A 1218 14.38 11.89 16.26
C ALA A 1218 14.09 10.39 16.30
N THR A 1219 15.04 9.60 16.79
CA THR A 1219 14.95 8.13 16.82
C THR A 1219 15.41 7.60 18.18
N PHE A 1220 14.64 6.70 18.77
CA PHE A 1220 15.01 5.92 19.94
C PHE A 1220 15.49 4.53 19.53
N VAL A 1221 16.60 4.10 20.11
CA VAL A 1221 17.15 2.75 19.96
C VAL A 1221 17.01 2.03 21.30
N ALA A 1222 16.27 0.92 21.33
CA ALA A 1222 15.89 0.19 22.55
C ALA A 1222 15.64 -1.30 22.26
N ASP A 1223 15.68 -2.15 23.29
CA ASP A 1223 15.43 -3.60 23.17
C ASP A 1223 13.95 -3.95 22.98
N ALA A 1224 13.04 -3.00 23.18
CA ALA A 1224 11.62 -3.10 22.88
C ALA A 1224 11.15 -1.82 22.17
N PRO A 1225 10.16 -1.91 21.25
CA PRO A 1225 9.57 -0.73 20.62
C PRO A 1225 8.98 0.24 21.66
N LEU A 1226 9.15 1.53 21.43
CA LEU A 1226 8.55 2.60 22.24
C LEU A 1226 7.32 3.16 21.54
N GLU A 1227 6.36 3.63 22.33
CA GLU A 1227 5.16 4.30 21.83
C GLU A 1227 5.28 5.82 21.99
N PHE A 1228 4.71 6.60 21.08
CA PHE A 1228 4.78 8.08 21.12
C PHE A 1228 3.44 8.75 21.42
N ARG A 1229 2.60 8.10 22.25
CA ARG A 1229 1.27 8.58 22.62
C ARG A 1229 1.19 8.79 24.13
N ALA A 1230 0.36 9.74 24.56
CA ALA A 1230 0.09 9.96 25.98
C ALA A 1230 -0.68 8.74 26.55
N PRO A 1231 -0.23 8.09 27.65
CA PRO A 1231 -0.95 6.99 28.23
C PRO A 1231 -2.29 7.46 28.79
N GLU A 1232 -3.33 6.67 28.54
CA GLU A 1232 -4.65 6.90 29.13
C GLU A 1232 -4.55 6.95 30.66
N GLY A 1233 -4.76 8.13 31.25
CA GLY A 1233 -4.82 8.28 32.70
C GLY A 1233 -4.11 9.50 33.27
N ARG A 1234 -3.27 10.21 32.51
CA ARG A 1234 -2.70 11.49 32.97
C ARG A 1234 -3.74 12.60 32.78
N LYS A 1235 -4.66 12.73 33.75
CA LYS A 1235 -5.38 14.00 33.93
C LYS A 1235 -4.33 15.07 34.21
N VAL A 1236 -4.07 15.95 33.24
CA VAL A 1236 -3.36 17.20 33.47
C VAL A 1236 -4.15 17.92 34.56
N SER A 1237 -3.64 17.92 35.79
CA SER A 1237 -4.33 18.58 36.88
C SER A 1237 -4.20 20.07 36.65
N ALA A 1238 -5.29 20.72 36.26
CA ALA A 1238 -5.40 22.17 36.30
C ALA A 1238 -5.14 22.65 37.74
N ARG A 1239 -3.98 23.28 37.97
CA ARG A 1239 -3.72 24.11 39.13
C ARG A 1239 -2.91 25.33 38.75
#